data_AF-A0A1V3GD63-F1
#
_entry.id   AF-A0A1V3GD63-F1
#
_cell.length_a   1.000
_cell.length_b   1.000
_cell.length_c   1.000
_cell.angle_alpha   90.00
_cell.angle_beta   90.00
_cell.angle_gamma   90.00
#
_symmetry.space_group_name_H-M   'P 1'
#
loop_
_entity.id
_entity.type
_entity.pdbx_description
1 polymer ?
#
loop_
_entity_poly.entity_id
_entity_poly.type
_entity_poly.pdbx_seq_one_letter_code
_entity_poly.pdbx_strand_id
1 'polypeptide(L)'
;MKRVLTSFAAASVLAGTFLWTSPASVDPVAAKKHNEDVAPVDLGIVNQDRLIKSLTERGVIKAGLTPQQQEAELNKYLKKRAGGSSVHLHEKHDVDATAKYLKGQMKSSTDSGSTTTSPGKGGKKSSTATISSLDGVQAETYSGDVRKDQVLVLLIDYNDYKEGSITPSETDFHYPKYTQQHYRDMIFGDNGYTGPNGKNMVSMKQFYLQQSGGSYTIDGDVYGWYTAKNDAAWYGGNNASDNDSRPRNLVAEALAAAAANGVDLTLYDKEDIYDLDGDGNKREPDGLVDHLMVVHAGVGEEAGGGSLGGDAIWSHRWNLGGVYAIPGSTATVPYWGGAMGAYDYTIEPEDGATGVFAHEFGHDLNYPDEYDTVYSSPYGEPVSYWSIMSSGSWAGEIPGTEPTGFSPLAKEFYQSTIGGKWLQGKTLNTSSLGKNGVTVTLDQASTKGTNEDAVRINLPDQVNQITTPASGSYAYYGGRGDEIDHKMVTNIDLTGATSAKLDYDAWYKIESNWDYAMVQVSTDNGATWKSLSTPNTNSDLVVDGYPDIKDNLPGYTGSSNGWVHETLDLSQYAGQNIKLQFRYMTDWGTSLEGFFVDNVKVTKDGATVFEDGAEGTPKFALDHFEKHQGKESKSHYYLVEWRNHDGVDDGLAHLKRGNSIMSYDPGMVIWYVNSAYDNNWVGSHPGKGFVGVVDAHQNVHHWGGNAATGDLASTRYQIYDATFSKVKGAALDVDYGQGNHMYQAAKAPVSLFDDTANYWSPSSPYSGLKLPSYGLKIEVLEEAADRSTAKIKISK
;
A
#
# COMPACT_ATOMS: atom_id res chain seq x y z
N MET A 1 -85.35 24.41 8.95
CA MET A 1 -84.90 23.02 8.70
C MET A 1 -83.45 22.95 9.18
N LYS A 2 -83.21 22.47 10.42
CA LYS A 2 -82.64 21.16 10.82
C LYS A 2 -81.23 20.91 10.22
N ARG A 3 -80.14 20.62 10.97
CA ARG A 3 -79.89 20.37 12.41
C ARG A 3 -78.34 20.24 12.61
N VAL A 4 -77.84 20.71 13.77
CA VAL A 4 -76.75 20.14 14.64
C VAL A 4 -75.32 20.11 14.07
N LEU A 5 -74.26 20.80 14.55
CA LEU A 5 -73.78 21.30 15.87
C LEU A 5 -72.99 20.25 16.69
N THR A 6 -71.65 20.40 16.77
CA THR A 6 -70.75 20.04 17.89
C THR A 6 -69.34 20.58 17.54
N SER A 7 -68.89 21.74 18.06
CA SER A 7 -68.35 22.06 19.40
C SER A 7 -66.82 21.89 19.45
N PHE A 8 -66.03 22.98 19.40
CA PHE A 8 -65.64 23.93 20.47
C PHE A 8 -64.31 23.54 21.14
N ALA A 9 -63.26 24.34 20.93
CA ALA A 9 -62.60 25.12 21.98
C ALA A 9 -61.42 25.91 21.39
N ALA A 10 -61.42 27.21 21.64
CA ALA A 10 -60.35 28.15 21.37
C ALA A 10 -59.80 28.70 22.70
N ALA A 11 -58.71 29.44 22.58
CA ALA A 11 -57.99 30.24 23.61
C ALA A 11 -56.94 29.45 24.40
N SER A 12 -55.75 29.95 24.68
CA SER A 12 -55.08 31.20 24.30
C SER A 12 -53.65 31.12 24.81
N VAL A 13 -52.76 31.71 24.03
CA VAL A 13 -51.37 32.15 24.27
C VAL A 13 -50.94 32.21 25.75
N LEU A 14 -49.88 31.47 26.07
CA LEU A 14 -48.91 31.76 27.14
C LEU A 14 -47.54 31.16 26.78
N ALA A 15 -46.52 31.91 27.16
CA ALA A 15 -45.14 31.87 26.70
C ALA A 15 -44.43 30.50 26.82
N GLY A 16 -43.66 30.16 25.79
CA GLY A 16 -42.64 29.12 25.82
C GLY A 16 -41.39 29.65 25.13
N THR A 17 -40.32 29.84 25.89
CA THR A 17 -38.98 30.18 25.44
C THR A 17 -38.48 29.16 24.42
N PHE A 18 -38.35 29.56 23.16
CA PHE A 18 -37.57 28.82 22.18
C PHE A 18 -36.09 29.02 22.49
N LEU A 19 -35.47 28.03 23.11
CA LEU A 19 -34.03 27.90 23.13
C LEU A 19 -33.59 27.61 21.68
N TRP A 20 -33.06 28.62 21.00
CA TRP A 20 -32.19 28.40 19.86
C TRP A 20 -30.95 27.68 20.38
N THR A 21 -30.83 26.38 20.11
CA THR A 21 -29.53 25.70 20.18
C THR A 21 -28.65 26.34 19.13
N SER A 22 -27.70 27.17 19.59
CA SER A 22 -26.60 27.62 18.73
C SER A 22 -25.88 26.36 18.21
N PRO A 23 -25.45 26.30 16.94
CA PRO A 23 -24.52 25.26 16.52
C PRO A 23 -23.31 25.33 17.46
N ALA A 24 -22.85 24.18 17.93
CA ALA A 24 -21.67 24.10 18.75
C ALA A 24 -20.53 24.81 18.00
N SER A 25 -20.02 25.89 18.58
CA SER A 25 -18.80 26.52 18.13
C SER A 25 -17.69 25.50 18.35
N VAL A 26 -17.26 24.85 17.29
CA VAL A 26 -15.98 24.15 17.23
C VAL A 26 -14.93 25.24 17.45
N ASP A 27 -14.16 25.11 18.53
CA ASP A 27 -13.04 26.02 18.77
C ASP A 27 -12.14 25.99 17.53
N PRO A 28 -11.78 27.14 16.95
CA PRO A 28 -10.80 27.17 15.88
C PRO A 28 -9.51 26.63 16.46
N VAL A 29 -9.09 25.46 15.98
CA VAL A 29 -7.74 24.95 16.23
C VAL A 29 -6.80 26.08 15.85
N ALA A 30 -6.18 26.67 16.88
CA ALA A 30 -5.30 27.80 16.70
C ALA A 30 -4.27 27.42 15.64
N ALA A 31 -4.17 28.25 14.59
CA ALA A 31 -3.14 28.15 13.57
C ALA A 31 -1.79 28.08 14.28
N LYS A 32 -1.25 26.87 14.46
CA LYS A 32 0.13 26.67 14.88
C LYS A 32 0.96 27.30 13.76
N LYS A 33 1.95 28.09 14.15
CA LYS A 33 3.05 28.49 13.27
C LYS A 33 3.50 27.25 12.49
N HIS A 34 3.57 27.34 11.17
CA HIS A 34 4.27 26.36 10.33
C HIS A 34 5.68 26.20 10.91
N ASN A 35 5.90 25.12 11.64
CA ASN A 35 7.25 24.70 12.02
C ASN A 35 7.93 24.20 10.74
N GLU A 36 9.26 24.29 10.72
CA GLU A 36 10.12 23.78 9.65
C GLU A 36 10.08 22.25 9.64
N ASP A 37 8.96 21.67 9.20
CA ASP A 37 8.78 20.23 9.17
C ASP A 37 9.18 19.72 7.79
N VAL A 38 10.37 19.10 7.80
CA VAL A 38 10.99 18.35 6.72
C VAL A 38 9.99 17.31 6.19
N ALA A 39 9.82 17.22 4.87
CA ALA A 39 9.16 16.06 4.28
C ALA A 39 10.18 14.90 4.29
N PRO A 40 9.87 13.73 4.89
CA PRO A 40 10.66 12.54 4.62
C PRO A 40 10.57 12.23 3.13
N VAL A 41 11.67 11.75 2.56
CA VAL A 41 11.70 11.36 1.17
C VAL A 41 11.11 9.96 1.07
N ASP A 42 9.95 9.85 0.42
CA ASP A 42 9.63 8.61 -0.28
C ASP A 42 10.59 8.51 -1.46
N LEU A 43 11.54 7.58 -1.38
CA LEU A 43 12.53 7.43 -2.42
C LEU A 43 11.92 6.66 -3.59
N GLY A 44 11.02 7.35 -4.29
CA GLY A 44 10.43 6.94 -5.55
C GLY A 44 11.45 6.23 -6.44
N ILE A 45 10.98 5.27 -7.23
CA ILE A 45 11.87 4.46 -8.03
C ILE A 45 12.72 5.33 -8.98
N VAL A 46 14.03 5.20 -8.89
CA VAL A 46 14.98 6.05 -9.63
C VAL A 46 15.20 5.61 -11.07
N ASN A 47 15.43 6.58 -11.95
CA ASN A 47 16.08 6.32 -13.23
C ASN A 47 17.58 6.10 -12.99
N GLN A 48 17.95 4.84 -12.73
CA GLN A 48 19.30 4.47 -12.29
C GLN A 48 20.40 4.95 -13.24
N ASP A 49 20.23 4.78 -14.56
CA ASP A 49 21.23 5.16 -15.56
C ASP A 49 21.46 6.68 -15.56
N ARG A 50 20.37 7.46 -15.49
CA ARG A 50 20.42 8.93 -15.46
C ARG A 50 21.00 9.46 -14.14
N LEU A 51 20.56 8.90 -13.01
CA LEU A 51 21.07 9.31 -11.70
C LEU A 51 22.55 8.94 -11.54
N ILE A 52 22.99 7.75 -11.99
CA ILE A 52 24.42 7.37 -12.03
C ILE A 52 25.22 8.36 -12.87
N LYS A 53 24.72 8.73 -14.06
CA LYS A 53 25.38 9.70 -14.93
C LYS A 53 25.54 11.05 -14.22
N SER A 54 24.46 11.61 -13.68
CA SER A 54 24.49 12.89 -12.93
C SER A 54 25.44 12.83 -11.74
N LEU A 55 25.35 11.79 -10.91
CA LEU A 55 26.23 11.62 -9.75
C LEU A 55 27.70 11.47 -10.17
N THR A 56 27.97 10.86 -11.33
CA THR A 56 29.33 10.75 -11.88
C THR A 56 29.85 12.10 -12.36
N GLU A 57 29.02 12.89 -13.06
CA GLU A 57 29.36 14.24 -13.54
C GLU A 57 29.57 15.21 -12.37
N ARG A 58 28.80 15.07 -11.28
CA ARG A 58 28.97 15.81 -10.02
C ARG A 58 30.15 15.32 -9.17
N GLY A 59 30.80 14.22 -9.55
CA GLY A 59 31.93 13.63 -8.81
C GLY A 59 31.54 12.92 -7.51
N VAL A 60 30.25 12.65 -7.29
CA VAL A 60 29.74 11.84 -6.16
C VAL A 60 30.04 10.37 -6.40
N ILE A 61 29.79 9.88 -7.63
CA ILE A 61 30.23 8.57 -8.10
C ILE A 61 31.54 8.76 -8.88
N LYS A 62 32.50 7.87 -8.66
CA LYS A 62 33.78 7.93 -9.39
C LYS A 62 33.57 7.56 -10.86
N ALA A 63 34.17 8.32 -11.77
CA ALA A 63 34.17 7.98 -13.19
C ALA A 63 34.99 6.71 -13.50
N GLY A 64 34.58 5.96 -14.53
CA GLY A 64 35.27 4.76 -15.02
C GLY A 64 35.03 3.48 -14.21
N LEU A 65 34.03 3.48 -13.33
CA LEU A 65 33.55 2.27 -12.65
C LEU A 65 32.80 1.35 -13.63
N THR A 66 32.79 0.05 -13.35
CA THR A 66 31.94 -0.91 -14.08
C THR A 66 30.45 -0.69 -13.73
N PRO A 67 29.48 -1.17 -14.54
CA PRO A 67 28.05 -0.99 -14.24
C PRO A 67 27.66 -1.47 -12.85
N GLN A 68 28.15 -2.64 -12.42
CA GLN A 68 27.88 -3.16 -11.08
C GLN A 68 28.48 -2.29 -9.96
N GLN A 69 29.68 -1.75 -10.16
CA GLN A 69 30.26 -0.80 -9.21
C GLN A 69 29.46 0.50 -9.17
N GLN A 70 28.94 0.97 -10.30
CA GLN A 70 28.06 2.13 -10.37
C GLN A 70 26.72 1.87 -9.66
N GLU A 71 26.07 0.73 -9.89
CA GLU A 71 24.86 0.30 -9.18
C GLU A 71 25.09 0.20 -7.66
N ALA A 72 26.25 -0.32 -7.25
CA ALA A 72 26.62 -0.42 -5.84
C ALA A 72 26.86 0.95 -5.17
N GLU A 73 27.55 1.88 -5.85
CA GLU A 73 27.70 3.25 -5.35
C GLU A 73 26.37 4.01 -5.35
N LEU A 74 25.52 3.80 -6.35
CA LEU A 74 24.16 4.32 -6.38
C LEU A 74 23.37 3.81 -5.17
N ASN A 75 23.37 2.50 -4.92
CA ASN A 75 22.67 1.94 -3.75
C ASN A 75 23.17 2.53 -2.43
N LYS A 76 24.48 2.75 -2.28
CA LYS A 76 25.02 3.43 -1.08
C LYS A 76 24.49 4.85 -0.95
N TYR A 77 24.41 5.59 -2.04
CA TYR A 77 23.83 6.93 -2.07
C TYR A 77 22.35 6.90 -1.67
N LEU A 78 21.55 6.02 -2.28
CA LEU A 78 20.11 5.89 -2.00
C LEU A 78 19.84 5.41 -0.58
N LYS A 79 20.58 4.41 -0.10
CA LYS A 79 20.45 3.90 1.28
C LYS A 79 20.81 4.96 2.32
N LYS A 80 21.80 5.81 2.04
CA LYS A 80 22.13 6.95 2.91
C LYS A 80 20.95 7.93 2.97
N ARG A 81 20.34 8.24 1.84
CA ARG A 81 19.19 9.13 1.74
C ARG A 81 17.95 8.54 2.43
N ALA A 82 17.70 7.23 2.24
CA ALA A 82 16.63 6.47 2.89
C ALA A 82 16.78 6.49 4.42
N GLY A 83 18.02 6.33 4.91
CA GLY A 83 18.35 6.35 6.33
C GLY A 83 18.22 7.73 6.99
N GLY A 84 18.23 8.82 6.22
CA GLY A 84 17.90 10.17 6.71
C GLY A 84 16.39 10.41 6.83
N SER A 85 15.59 9.68 6.04
CA SER A 85 14.12 9.75 6.01
C SER A 85 13.42 8.88 7.06
N SER A 86 14.09 7.83 7.56
CA SER A 86 13.53 6.87 8.53
C SER A 86 13.21 7.45 9.91
N VAL A 87 13.55 8.73 10.17
CA VAL A 87 13.20 9.43 11.42
C VAL A 87 11.75 9.93 11.40
N HIS A 88 11.06 9.96 10.25
CA HIS A 88 9.73 10.59 10.11
C HIS A 88 8.66 9.75 9.39
N LEU A 89 8.83 8.42 9.26
CA LEU A 89 7.83 7.51 8.66
C LEU A 89 6.53 7.34 9.50
N HIS A 90 6.26 8.23 10.45
CA HIS A 90 5.10 8.19 11.34
C HIS A 90 3.88 8.95 10.81
N GLU A 91 3.69 9.07 9.49
CA GLU A 91 2.39 9.43 8.92
C GLU A 91 1.78 8.20 8.24
N LYS A 92 0.97 7.49 9.04
CA LYS A 92 0.43 6.13 8.88
C LYS A 92 -0.52 5.89 7.69
N HIS A 93 -0.66 6.78 6.72
CA HIS A 93 -1.78 6.64 5.78
C HIS A 93 -1.57 5.59 4.68
N ASP A 94 -0.36 5.48 4.11
CA ASP A 94 -0.13 4.61 2.95
C ASP A 94 -0.05 3.11 3.30
N VAL A 95 0.52 2.78 4.46
CA VAL A 95 0.65 1.38 4.89
C VAL A 95 -0.66 0.84 5.45
N ASP A 96 -1.52 1.69 6.00
CA ASP A 96 -2.66 1.24 6.78
C ASP A 96 -3.85 0.80 5.91
N ALA A 97 -4.07 1.37 4.71
CA ALA A 97 -5.12 0.90 3.80
C ALA A 97 -4.79 -0.47 3.17
N THR A 98 -3.57 -0.67 2.66
CA THR A 98 -3.14 -1.96 2.10
C THR A 98 -2.90 -2.99 3.20
N ALA A 99 -2.33 -2.62 4.34
CA ALA A 99 -2.24 -3.52 5.48
C ALA A 99 -3.63 -3.86 6.03
N LYS A 100 -4.59 -2.92 6.08
CA LYS A 100 -6.00 -3.21 6.43
C LYS A 100 -6.69 -4.06 5.37
N TYR A 101 -6.37 -3.93 4.09
CA TYR A 101 -6.88 -4.80 3.03
C TYR A 101 -6.31 -6.22 3.14
N LEU A 102 -4.97 -6.35 3.23
CA LEU A 102 -4.27 -7.63 3.44
C LEU A 102 -4.69 -8.30 4.76
N LYS A 103 -4.94 -7.53 5.82
CA LYS A 103 -5.54 -7.98 7.10
C LYS A 103 -7.05 -8.22 6.98
N GLY A 104 -7.78 -7.48 6.14
CA GLY A 104 -9.24 -7.55 5.97
C GLY A 104 -9.69 -8.81 5.24
N GLN A 105 -8.84 -9.33 4.35
CA GLN A 105 -8.96 -10.68 3.78
C GLN A 105 -8.93 -11.79 4.86
N MET A 106 -8.51 -11.49 6.11
CA MET A 106 -8.62 -12.42 7.25
C MET A 106 -10.07 -12.61 7.74
N LYS A 107 -11.01 -11.69 7.41
CA LYS A 107 -12.39 -11.71 7.93
C LYS A 107 -13.45 -12.15 6.92
N SER A 108 -13.19 -12.13 5.61
CA SER A 108 -14.16 -12.55 4.58
C SER A 108 -13.79 -13.88 3.92
N SER A 109 -13.78 -14.96 4.70
CA SER A 109 -13.80 -16.33 4.18
C SER A 109 -15.18 -16.98 4.35
N THR A 110 -16.25 -16.19 4.16
CA THR A 110 -17.62 -16.73 4.02
C THR A 110 -18.12 -16.50 2.60
N ASP A 111 -18.05 -17.57 1.81
CA ASP A 111 -18.89 -17.90 0.66
C ASP A 111 -19.62 -16.73 -0.02
N SER A 112 -18.93 -16.02 -0.93
CA SER A 112 -19.62 -15.37 -2.04
C SER A 112 -19.90 -16.42 -3.11
N GLY A 113 -21.16 -16.88 -3.16
CA GLY A 113 -21.63 -18.00 -3.95
C GLY A 113 -21.22 -17.98 -5.42
N SER A 114 -20.37 -18.94 -5.78
CA SER A 114 -20.17 -19.36 -7.17
C SER A 114 -21.46 -20.05 -7.66
N THR A 115 -22.14 -19.48 -8.64
CA THR A 115 -23.16 -20.19 -9.41
C THR A 115 -22.49 -21.34 -10.16
N THR A 116 -22.60 -22.53 -9.60
CA THR A 116 -22.25 -23.79 -10.22
C THR A 116 -23.24 -24.10 -11.35
N THR A 117 -22.90 -23.75 -12.59
CA THR A 117 -23.59 -24.31 -13.76
C THR A 117 -23.18 -25.77 -13.92
N SER A 118 -24.08 -26.69 -13.57
CA SER A 118 -23.94 -28.12 -13.82
C SER A 118 -23.86 -28.43 -15.33
N PRO A 119 -23.14 -29.48 -15.76
CA PRO A 119 -23.07 -29.85 -17.18
C PRO A 119 -24.41 -30.42 -17.65
N GLY A 120 -25.07 -29.72 -18.57
CA GLY A 120 -26.25 -30.22 -19.27
C GLY A 120 -25.91 -31.45 -20.13
N LYS A 121 -26.62 -32.55 -19.93
CA LYS A 121 -26.58 -33.74 -20.79
C LYS A 121 -27.14 -33.40 -22.18
N GLY A 122 -26.26 -33.18 -23.16
CA GLY A 122 -26.58 -33.05 -24.59
C GLY A 122 -25.83 -34.11 -25.41
N GLY A 123 -26.55 -34.81 -26.28
CA GLY A 123 -26.14 -36.07 -26.91
C GLY A 123 -24.95 -36.01 -27.89
N LYS A 124 -24.30 -37.18 -28.02
CA LYS A 124 -23.27 -37.50 -29.02
C LYS A 124 -23.68 -37.06 -30.43
N LYS A 125 -22.91 -36.15 -31.02
CA LYS A 125 -22.69 -36.11 -32.47
C LYS A 125 -21.20 -36.13 -32.75
N SER A 126 -20.81 -37.19 -33.44
CA SER A 126 -19.48 -37.38 -34.02
C SER A 126 -19.28 -36.37 -35.15
N SER A 127 -18.38 -35.41 -34.95
CA SER A 127 -17.75 -34.66 -36.03
C SER A 127 -16.24 -34.72 -35.80
N THR A 128 -15.53 -35.23 -36.80
CA THR A 128 -14.08 -35.17 -36.96
C THR A 128 -13.53 -33.84 -36.47
N ALA A 129 -12.83 -33.86 -35.32
CA ALA A 129 -12.21 -32.68 -34.74
C ALA A 129 -11.00 -32.29 -35.59
N THR A 130 -11.16 -31.24 -36.38
CA THR A 130 -10.05 -30.35 -36.71
C THR A 130 -9.48 -29.87 -35.37
N ILE A 131 -8.17 -29.97 -35.17
CA ILE A 131 -7.50 -29.42 -33.99
C ILE A 131 -7.73 -27.90 -34.05
N SER A 132 -8.72 -27.39 -33.32
CA SER A 132 -8.92 -25.94 -33.20
C SER A 132 -7.84 -25.41 -32.27
N SER A 133 -6.97 -24.55 -32.78
CA SER A 133 -6.05 -23.74 -31.98
C SER A 133 -6.81 -22.93 -30.94
N LEU A 134 -6.18 -22.60 -29.81
CA LEU A 134 -6.74 -21.66 -28.84
C LEU A 134 -6.94 -20.30 -29.51
N ASP A 135 -8.13 -19.72 -29.35
CA ASP A 135 -8.48 -18.42 -29.92
C ASP A 135 -7.74 -17.30 -29.18
N GLY A 136 -7.39 -16.23 -29.90
CA GLY A 136 -6.85 -15.01 -29.29
C GLY A 136 -7.90 -14.27 -28.45
N VAL A 137 -7.46 -13.27 -27.69
CA VAL A 137 -8.26 -12.55 -26.71
C VAL A 137 -9.46 -11.91 -27.40
N GLN A 138 -10.62 -12.05 -26.76
CA GLN A 138 -11.85 -11.42 -27.22
C GLN A 138 -12.17 -10.26 -26.28
N ALA A 139 -11.72 -9.06 -26.62
CA ALA A 139 -11.91 -7.87 -25.80
C ALA A 139 -13.40 -7.59 -25.56
N GLU A 140 -13.75 -7.25 -24.32
CA GLU A 140 -15.09 -6.85 -23.93
C GLU A 140 -15.15 -5.36 -23.65
N THR A 141 -16.22 -4.71 -24.10
CA THR A 141 -16.52 -3.34 -23.70
C THR A 141 -17.22 -3.35 -22.34
N TYR A 142 -16.68 -2.60 -21.39
CA TYR A 142 -17.35 -2.39 -20.11
C TYR A 142 -18.64 -1.58 -20.29
N SER A 143 -19.70 -2.05 -19.66
CA SER A 143 -21.06 -1.46 -19.76
C SER A 143 -21.65 -1.06 -18.42
N GLY A 144 -20.88 -1.19 -17.33
CA GLY A 144 -21.28 -0.73 -16.00
C GLY A 144 -20.99 0.77 -15.80
N ASP A 145 -21.17 1.22 -14.56
CA ASP A 145 -20.89 2.59 -14.17
C ASP A 145 -19.39 2.87 -14.19
N VAL A 146 -19.00 3.98 -14.83
CA VAL A 146 -17.61 4.41 -14.91
C VAL A 146 -17.35 5.42 -13.81
N ARG A 147 -16.47 5.09 -12.86
CA ARG A 147 -15.96 6.06 -11.90
C ARG A 147 -15.06 7.04 -12.64
N LYS A 148 -15.33 8.34 -12.48
CA LYS A 148 -14.54 9.42 -13.03
C LYS A 148 -14.14 10.36 -11.90
N ASP A 149 -12.84 10.47 -11.68
CA ASP A 149 -12.29 11.37 -10.67
C ASP A 149 -11.64 12.59 -11.32
N GLN A 150 -11.72 13.73 -10.63
CA GLN A 150 -11.24 15.01 -11.12
C GLN A 150 -9.84 15.28 -10.57
N VAL A 151 -8.85 15.49 -11.45
CA VAL A 151 -7.45 15.72 -11.07
C VAL A 151 -7.06 17.17 -11.35
N LEU A 152 -6.62 17.87 -10.31
CA LEU A 152 -6.08 19.22 -10.41
C LEU A 152 -4.58 19.16 -10.67
N VAL A 153 -4.12 19.72 -11.81
CA VAL A 153 -2.69 19.79 -12.13
C VAL A 153 -2.21 21.23 -12.07
N LEU A 154 -1.22 21.52 -11.22
CA LEU A 154 -0.64 22.85 -11.05
C LEU A 154 0.83 22.89 -11.47
N LEU A 155 1.15 23.74 -12.44
CA LEU A 155 2.52 23.95 -12.92
C LEU A 155 3.16 25.13 -12.19
N ILE A 156 4.35 24.96 -11.62
CA ILE A 156 5.06 26.00 -10.87
C ILE A 156 6.57 26.02 -11.13
N ASP A 157 7.09 27.20 -11.47
CA ASP A 157 8.52 27.46 -11.65
C ASP A 157 9.11 28.28 -10.49
N TYR A 158 10.42 28.44 -10.49
CA TYR A 158 11.16 29.12 -9.43
C TYR A 158 11.56 30.53 -9.85
N ASN A 159 12.01 31.36 -8.92
CA ASN A 159 12.54 32.68 -9.25
C ASN A 159 13.78 32.62 -10.15
N ASP A 160 14.67 31.68 -9.89
CA ASP A 160 15.97 31.51 -10.52
C ASP A 160 15.99 30.45 -11.64
N TYR A 161 14.99 29.57 -11.69
CA TYR A 161 14.87 28.51 -12.68
C TYR A 161 13.45 28.45 -13.27
N LYS A 162 13.34 28.65 -14.58
CA LYS A 162 12.08 28.80 -15.31
C LYS A 162 11.73 27.57 -16.14
N GLU A 163 10.45 27.40 -16.45
CA GLU A 163 10.00 26.41 -17.44
C GLU A 163 10.78 26.53 -18.76
N GLY A 164 11.02 25.41 -19.41
CA GLY A 164 11.73 25.31 -20.68
C GLY A 164 13.25 25.49 -20.54
N SER A 165 13.79 25.52 -19.32
CA SER A 165 15.23 25.61 -19.08
C SER A 165 15.96 24.27 -19.23
N ILE A 166 15.22 23.15 -19.30
CA ILE A 166 15.77 21.82 -19.52
C ILE A 166 16.40 21.72 -20.91
N THR A 167 17.61 21.19 -20.97
CA THR A 167 18.38 20.95 -22.19
C THR A 167 18.26 19.49 -22.64
N PRO A 168 18.45 19.20 -23.95
CA PRO A 168 18.42 17.82 -24.46
C PRO A 168 19.44 16.86 -23.85
N SER A 169 20.51 17.38 -23.22
CA SER A 169 21.51 16.55 -22.53
C SER A 169 21.04 16.06 -21.16
N GLU A 170 20.10 16.77 -20.54
CA GLU A 170 19.66 16.53 -19.16
C GLU A 170 18.59 15.44 -19.09
N THR A 171 17.74 15.32 -20.12
CA THR A 171 16.65 14.32 -20.15
C THR A 171 16.51 13.65 -21.53
N ASP A 172 15.99 12.41 -21.54
CA ASP A 172 15.59 11.72 -22.77
C ASP A 172 14.19 12.17 -23.23
N PHE A 173 13.35 12.63 -22.30
CA PHE A 173 11.98 13.08 -22.55
C PHE A 173 11.93 14.60 -22.83
N HIS A 174 12.80 15.07 -23.73
CA HIS A 174 13.02 16.50 -23.95
C HIS A 174 12.02 17.14 -24.91
N TYR A 175 11.39 18.25 -24.50
CA TYR A 175 10.68 19.17 -25.39
C TYR A 175 11.28 20.58 -25.30
N PRO A 176 11.18 21.39 -26.38
CA PRO A 176 11.59 22.79 -26.30
C PRO A 176 10.81 23.60 -25.25
N LYS A 177 9.54 23.25 -25.01
CA LYS A 177 8.65 23.83 -24.00
C LYS A 177 7.62 22.81 -23.54
N TYR A 178 7.40 22.71 -22.24
CA TYR A 178 6.38 21.88 -21.62
C TYR A 178 5.15 22.75 -21.32
N THR A 179 4.33 22.96 -22.35
CA THR A 179 3.14 23.82 -22.25
C THR A 179 2.03 23.17 -21.43
N GLN A 180 1.05 23.94 -20.93
CA GLN A 180 -0.15 23.34 -20.33
C GLN A 180 -0.82 22.32 -21.28
N GLN A 181 -0.82 22.57 -22.60
CA GLN A 181 -1.40 21.65 -23.57
C GLN A 181 -0.66 20.30 -23.61
N HIS A 182 0.66 20.33 -23.44
CA HIS A 182 1.45 19.09 -23.34
C HIS A 182 0.96 18.22 -22.18
N TYR A 183 0.79 18.78 -20.99
CA TYR A 183 0.28 18.04 -19.83
C TYR A 183 -1.18 17.65 -19.98
N ARG A 184 -2.03 18.47 -20.61
CA ARG A 184 -3.42 18.09 -20.93
C ARG A 184 -3.46 16.85 -21.82
N ASP A 185 -2.63 16.81 -22.86
CA ASP A 185 -2.57 15.69 -23.79
C ASP A 185 -1.98 14.44 -23.09
N MET A 186 -0.88 14.61 -22.33
CA MET A 186 -0.19 13.51 -21.66
C MET A 186 -1.02 12.89 -20.53
N ILE A 187 -1.71 13.70 -19.74
CA ILE A 187 -2.48 13.22 -18.58
C ILE A 187 -3.90 12.83 -19.00
N PHE A 188 -4.61 13.71 -19.72
CA PHE A 188 -6.05 13.58 -19.98
C PHE A 188 -6.41 13.21 -21.43
N GLY A 189 -5.43 13.09 -22.32
CA GLY A 189 -5.68 12.87 -23.76
C GLY A 189 -6.35 11.53 -24.04
N ASP A 190 -7.48 11.54 -24.75
CA ASP A 190 -8.21 10.30 -25.10
C ASP A 190 -7.46 9.42 -26.11
N ASN A 191 -6.54 10.02 -26.89
CA ASN A 191 -5.84 9.37 -27.99
C ASN A 191 -4.31 9.29 -27.78
N GLY A 192 -3.86 9.52 -26.55
CA GLY A 192 -2.43 9.64 -26.23
C GLY A 192 -1.89 11.04 -26.49
N TYR A 193 -0.57 11.16 -26.52
CA TYR A 193 0.13 12.41 -26.78
C TYR A 193 1.35 12.19 -27.69
N THR A 194 1.81 13.24 -28.34
CA THR A 194 2.99 13.16 -29.22
C THR A 194 4.27 13.23 -28.39
N GLY A 195 5.01 12.13 -28.35
CA GLY A 195 6.34 12.01 -27.74
C GLY A 195 7.39 12.89 -28.41
N PRO A 196 8.57 13.10 -27.79
CA PRO A 196 9.62 13.97 -28.33
C PRO A 196 10.28 13.40 -29.60
N ASN A 197 10.12 12.09 -29.84
CA ASN A 197 10.51 11.42 -31.09
C ASN A 197 9.42 11.50 -32.19
N GLY A 198 8.32 12.21 -31.95
CA GLY A 198 7.19 12.35 -32.88
C GLY A 198 6.25 11.13 -32.96
N LYS A 199 6.47 10.10 -32.14
CA LYS A 199 5.56 8.94 -32.03
C LYS A 199 4.40 9.26 -31.09
N ASN A 200 3.27 8.58 -31.26
CA ASN A 200 2.18 8.65 -30.29
C ASN A 200 2.51 7.77 -29.08
N MET A 201 2.34 8.34 -27.88
CA MET A 201 2.59 7.70 -26.59
C MET A 201 1.28 7.59 -25.80
N VAL A 202 1.21 6.61 -24.89
CA VAL A 202 0.01 6.38 -24.07
C VAL A 202 -0.18 7.52 -23.08
N SER A 203 -1.38 8.10 -22.99
CA SER A 203 -1.70 9.06 -21.93
C SER A 203 -1.98 8.35 -20.62
N MET A 204 -1.89 9.07 -19.50
CA MET A 204 -2.25 8.53 -18.19
C MET A 204 -3.72 8.08 -18.15
N LYS A 205 -4.64 8.85 -18.74
CA LYS A 205 -6.04 8.47 -18.89
C LYS A 205 -6.21 7.16 -19.65
N GLN A 206 -5.50 6.97 -20.76
CA GLN A 206 -5.53 5.72 -21.51
C GLN A 206 -4.97 4.54 -20.70
N PHE A 207 -3.88 4.77 -19.95
CA PHE A 207 -3.32 3.77 -19.05
C PHE A 207 -4.38 3.28 -18.05
N TYR A 208 -5.03 4.19 -17.32
CA TYR A 208 -6.06 3.85 -16.34
C TYR A 208 -7.32 3.22 -16.96
N LEU A 209 -7.72 3.66 -18.15
CA LEU A 209 -8.81 3.02 -18.91
C LEU A 209 -8.45 1.57 -19.29
N GLN A 210 -7.24 1.31 -19.77
CA GLN A 210 -6.79 -0.04 -20.12
C GLN A 210 -6.71 -0.94 -18.88
N GLN A 211 -6.12 -0.44 -17.79
CA GLN A 211 -5.94 -1.23 -16.55
C GLN A 211 -7.26 -1.55 -15.84
N SER A 212 -8.24 -0.65 -15.89
CA SER A 212 -9.56 -0.82 -15.27
C SER A 212 -10.61 -1.45 -16.18
N GLY A 213 -10.24 -1.82 -17.42
CA GLY A 213 -11.22 -2.29 -18.41
C GLY A 213 -12.24 -1.26 -18.84
N GLY A 214 -11.96 0.03 -18.66
CA GLY A 214 -12.87 1.13 -18.94
C GLY A 214 -13.84 1.45 -17.80
N SER A 215 -13.67 0.85 -16.62
CA SER A 215 -14.52 1.12 -15.45
C SER A 215 -14.07 2.29 -14.59
N TYR A 216 -12.83 2.76 -14.80
CA TYR A 216 -12.25 3.90 -14.12
C TYR A 216 -11.56 4.83 -15.12
N THR A 217 -11.74 6.13 -14.95
CA THR A 217 -11.09 7.15 -15.77
C THR A 217 -10.81 8.39 -14.94
N ILE A 218 -9.91 9.21 -15.46
CA ILE A 218 -9.58 10.52 -14.89
C ILE A 218 -9.95 11.62 -15.88
N ASP A 219 -10.30 12.78 -15.35
CA ASP A 219 -10.54 14.01 -16.09
C ASP A 219 -10.00 15.18 -15.26
N GLY A 220 -9.80 16.34 -15.86
CA GLY A 220 -9.23 17.46 -15.13
C GLY A 220 -8.72 18.58 -16.03
N ASP A 221 -7.94 19.48 -15.43
CA ASP A 221 -7.31 20.57 -16.18
C ASP A 221 -5.98 20.97 -15.54
N VAL A 222 -5.18 21.70 -16.32
CA VAL A 222 -3.81 22.10 -16.01
C VAL A 222 -3.72 23.63 -15.94
N TYR A 223 -3.20 24.15 -14.84
CA TYR A 223 -3.07 25.59 -14.58
C TYR A 223 -1.63 25.99 -14.26
N GLY A 224 -1.28 27.27 -14.47
CA GLY A 224 0.10 27.78 -14.37
C GLY A 224 0.73 28.03 -15.74
N TRP A 225 2.03 28.16 -15.92
CA TRP A 225 3.07 28.18 -14.91
C TRP A 225 2.90 29.36 -13.95
N TYR A 226 2.81 29.06 -12.66
CA TYR A 226 2.98 30.04 -11.60
C TYR A 226 4.47 30.18 -11.28
N THR A 227 4.83 31.25 -10.56
CA THR A 227 6.21 31.45 -10.10
C THR A 227 6.22 31.47 -8.58
N ALA A 228 7.00 30.57 -8.00
CA ALA A 228 7.29 30.48 -6.59
C ALA A 228 8.04 31.72 -6.07
N LYS A 229 7.89 32.03 -4.79
CA LYS A 229 8.49 33.24 -4.19
C LYS A 229 9.98 33.16 -3.97
N ASN A 230 10.55 31.96 -3.93
CA ASN A 230 11.97 31.73 -3.66
C ASN A 230 12.64 30.98 -4.82
N ASP A 231 13.95 30.80 -4.69
CA ASP A 231 14.78 30.05 -5.62
C ASP A 231 14.62 28.53 -5.40
N ALA A 232 14.94 27.72 -6.41
CA ALA A 232 14.76 26.26 -6.40
C ALA A 232 15.35 25.60 -5.15
N ALA A 233 16.59 25.96 -4.79
CA ALA A 233 17.31 25.43 -3.64
C ALA A 233 16.63 25.68 -2.29
N TRP A 234 15.74 26.68 -2.18
CA TRP A 234 15.00 26.91 -0.94
C TRP A 234 13.92 25.84 -0.68
N TYR A 235 13.35 25.31 -1.78
CA TYR A 235 12.34 24.27 -1.77
C TYR A 235 12.97 22.87 -1.84
N GLY A 236 13.78 22.60 -2.87
CA GLY A 236 14.33 21.27 -3.14
C GLY A 236 15.67 20.99 -2.47
N GLY A 237 16.46 22.00 -2.10
CA GLY A 237 17.80 21.81 -1.57
C GLY A 237 17.86 20.87 -0.36
N ASN A 238 18.78 19.90 -0.40
CA ASN A 238 18.89 18.86 0.63
C ASN A 238 19.28 19.45 2.00
N ASN A 239 18.44 19.21 3.00
CA ASN A 239 18.68 19.64 4.38
C ASN A 239 19.72 18.75 5.11
N ALA A 240 19.91 18.97 6.42
CA ALA A 240 20.90 18.21 7.21
C ALA A 240 20.64 16.69 7.26
N SER A 241 19.41 16.26 7.00
CA SER A 241 18.98 14.86 6.90
C SER A 241 18.96 14.33 5.46
N ASP A 242 19.46 15.10 4.48
CA ASP A 242 19.49 14.75 3.06
C ASP A 242 18.10 14.67 2.39
N ASN A 243 17.08 15.30 3.01
CA ASN A 243 15.72 15.40 2.47
C ASN A 243 15.48 16.77 1.84
N ASP A 244 14.54 16.84 0.91
CA ASP A 244 14.06 18.09 0.31
C ASP A 244 13.61 19.06 1.40
N SER A 245 14.04 20.32 1.30
CA SER A 245 13.88 21.28 2.39
C SER A 245 12.42 21.66 2.67
N ARG A 246 11.67 22.06 1.63
CA ARG A 246 10.34 22.71 1.74
C ARG A 246 9.38 22.43 0.57
N PRO A 247 9.21 21.18 0.10
CA PRO A 247 8.27 20.88 -1.00
C PRO A 247 6.83 21.26 -0.67
N ARG A 248 6.36 21.03 0.57
CA ARG A 248 5.04 21.45 1.06
C ARG A 248 4.75 22.95 0.86
N ASN A 249 5.77 23.80 1.01
CA ASN A 249 5.62 25.23 0.79
C ASN A 249 5.43 25.56 -0.70
N LEU A 250 6.08 24.84 -1.61
CA LEU A 250 5.90 25.02 -3.05
C LEU A 250 4.47 24.66 -3.45
N VAL A 251 3.95 23.53 -2.96
CA VAL A 251 2.57 23.07 -3.19
C VAL A 251 1.55 24.10 -2.66
N ALA A 252 1.73 24.57 -1.42
CA ALA A 252 0.86 25.58 -0.83
C ALA A 252 0.87 26.91 -1.60
N GLU A 253 2.02 27.30 -2.16
CA GLU A 253 2.14 28.48 -3.04
C GLU A 253 1.43 28.27 -4.39
N ALA A 254 1.56 27.09 -5.00
CA ALA A 254 0.87 26.75 -6.24
C ALA A 254 -0.66 26.80 -6.07
N LEU A 255 -1.19 26.22 -4.99
CA LEU A 255 -2.62 26.25 -4.65
C LEU A 255 -3.14 27.68 -4.43
N ALA A 256 -2.40 28.48 -3.64
CA ALA A 256 -2.75 29.88 -3.40
C ALA A 256 -2.72 30.70 -4.70
N ALA A 257 -1.75 30.45 -5.58
CA ALA A 257 -1.66 31.10 -6.88
C ALA A 257 -2.82 30.70 -7.79
N ALA A 258 -3.23 29.42 -7.79
CA ALA A 258 -4.38 28.95 -8.55
C ALA A 258 -5.67 29.63 -8.11
N ALA A 259 -5.96 29.65 -6.81
CA ALA A 259 -7.14 30.33 -6.27
C ALA A 259 -7.12 31.84 -6.58
N ALA A 260 -5.97 32.51 -6.43
CA ALA A 260 -5.82 33.92 -6.75
C ALA A 260 -6.01 34.26 -8.24
N ASN A 261 -5.77 33.29 -9.13
CA ASN A 261 -5.99 33.42 -10.57
C ASN A 261 -7.37 32.91 -11.02
N GLY A 262 -8.28 32.64 -10.07
CA GLY A 262 -9.68 32.31 -10.36
C GLY A 262 -9.94 30.87 -10.80
N VAL A 263 -9.03 29.94 -10.47
CA VAL A 263 -9.31 28.50 -10.63
C VAL A 263 -10.43 28.10 -9.66
N ASP A 264 -11.48 27.49 -10.19
CA ASP A 264 -12.59 26.97 -9.38
C ASP A 264 -12.22 25.61 -8.78
N LEU A 265 -11.70 25.64 -7.56
CA LEU A 265 -11.25 24.45 -6.85
C LEU A 265 -12.39 23.51 -6.44
N THR A 266 -13.64 23.97 -6.40
CA THR A 266 -14.80 23.13 -6.05
C THR A 266 -15.12 22.06 -7.10
N LEU A 267 -14.54 22.18 -8.29
CA LEU A 267 -14.63 21.14 -9.32
C LEU A 267 -13.86 19.87 -8.93
N TYR A 268 -12.85 20.00 -8.07
CA TYR A 268 -11.92 18.94 -7.66
C TYR A 268 -12.18 18.45 -6.23
N ASP A 269 -13.41 18.62 -5.74
CA ASP A 269 -13.89 18.21 -4.41
C ASP A 269 -15.20 17.44 -4.61
N LYS A 270 -15.09 16.11 -4.61
CA LYS A 270 -16.14 15.14 -4.99
C LYS A 270 -16.16 13.94 -4.05
N GLU A 271 -15.16 13.79 -3.19
CA GLU A 271 -14.99 12.66 -2.30
C GLU A 271 -14.93 13.09 -0.83
N ASP A 272 -15.47 12.23 0.04
CA ASP A 272 -15.31 12.30 1.48
C ASP A 272 -14.80 10.95 1.94
N ILE A 273 -13.52 10.69 1.68
CA ILE A 273 -12.92 9.37 1.95
C ILE A 273 -12.91 9.04 3.45
N TYR A 274 -13.02 10.07 4.31
CA TYR A 274 -13.00 9.99 5.76
C TYR A 274 -14.40 9.97 6.40
N ASP A 275 -15.47 10.21 5.63
CA ASP A 275 -16.85 10.29 6.12
C ASP A 275 -16.95 11.32 7.28
N LEU A 276 -16.51 12.55 7.02
CA LEU A 276 -16.34 13.61 8.02
C LEU A 276 -17.66 13.97 8.71
N ASP A 277 -18.81 13.81 8.05
CA ASP A 277 -20.12 14.03 8.64
C ASP A 277 -20.79 12.77 9.23
N GLY A 278 -20.21 11.59 8.96
CA GLY A 278 -20.66 10.31 9.49
C GLY A 278 -21.96 9.79 8.90
N ASP A 279 -22.33 10.22 7.69
CA ASP A 279 -23.53 9.78 6.99
C ASP A 279 -23.32 8.51 6.13
N GLY A 280 -22.06 8.12 5.92
CA GLY A 280 -21.62 6.93 5.20
C GLY A 280 -21.48 7.12 3.68
N ASN A 281 -21.69 8.31 3.13
CA ASN A 281 -21.57 8.62 1.71
C ASN A 281 -20.22 9.25 1.37
N LYS A 282 -19.28 8.41 0.93
CA LYS A 282 -17.92 8.85 0.57
C LYS A 282 -17.79 9.55 -0.79
N ARG A 283 -18.90 9.77 -1.49
CA ARG A 283 -18.94 10.36 -2.85
C ARG A 283 -19.68 11.70 -2.82
N GLU A 284 -19.32 12.52 -1.85
CA GLU A 284 -19.75 13.91 -1.74
C GLU A 284 -18.59 14.80 -1.30
N PRO A 285 -18.71 16.13 -1.45
CA PRO A 285 -17.63 17.05 -1.10
C PRO A 285 -17.30 17.07 0.40
N ASP A 286 -16.03 16.99 0.77
CA ASP A 286 -15.52 17.20 2.13
C ASP A 286 -14.74 18.53 2.27
N GLY A 287 -14.71 19.32 1.21
CA GLY A 287 -14.03 20.60 1.17
C GLY A 287 -12.53 20.48 0.92
N LEU A 288 -11.99 19.30 0.67
CA LEU A 288 -10.60 19.06 0.25
C LEU A 288 -10.52 18.90 -1.27
N VAL A 289 -9.36 19.23 -1.84
CA VAL A 289 -9.04 18.82 -3.21
C VAL A 289 -8.77 17.31 -3.21
N ASP A 290 -9.56 16.54 -3.95
CA ASP A 290 -9.53 15.06 -3.98
C ASP A 290 -8.18 14.54 -4.49
N HIS A 291 -7.72 15.08 -5.64
CA HIS A 291 -6.54 14.61 -6.36
C HIS A 291 -5.73 15.82 -6.86
N LEU A 292 -4.54 16.02 -6.30
CA LEU A 292 -3.65 17.15 -6.58
C LEU A 292 -2.29 16.68 -7.11
N MET A 293 -1.97 17.07 -8.34
CA MET A 293 -0.64 16.91 -8.94
C MET A 293 0.04 18.27 -9.08
N VAL A 294 1.28 18.38 -8.64
CA VAL A 294 2.09 19.60 -8.77
C VAL A 294 3.31 19.31 -9.63
N VAL A 295 3.43 20.01 -10.75
CA VAL A 295 4.59 19.89 -11.64
C VAL A 295 5.55 21.04 -11.39
N HIS A 296 6.77 20.73 -10.94
CA HIS A 296 7.80 21.74 -10.73
C HIS A 296 8.74 21.88 -11.93
N ALA A 297 9.27 23.08 -12.19
CA ALA A 297 10.23 23.29 -13.27
C ALA A 297 11.52 22.46 -13.06
N GLY A 298 12.15 22.01 -14.16
CA GLY A 298 13.40 21.26 -14.13
C GLY A 298 13.25 19.73 -14.02
N VAL A 299 14.40 19.05 -14.05
CA VAL A 299 14.49 17.58 -13.94
C VAL A 299 14.43 17.16 -12.47
N GLY A 300 13.72 16.08 -12.16
CA GLY A 300 13.63 15.55 -10.79
C GLY A 300 14.98 15.05 -10.27
N GLU A 301 15.23 15.17 -8.97
CA GLU A 301 16.49 14.71 -8.35
C GLU A 301 16.67 13.19 -8.53
N GLU A 302 15.59 12.41 -8.60
CA GLU A 302 15.57 10.95 -8.85
C GLU A 302 16.11 10.55 -10.22
N ALA A 303 16.13 11.49 -11.17
CA ALA A 303 16.76 11.36 -12.49
C ALA A 303 18.08 12.15 -12.59
N GLY A 304 18.54 12.74 -11.49
CA GLY A 304 19.81 13.45 -11.38
C GLY A 304 19.71 14.97 -11.32
N GLY A 305 18.51 15.55 -11.35
CA GLY A 305 18.25 16.98 -11.08
C GLY A 305 18.66 17.96 -12.19
N GLY A 306 19.20 17.47 -13.31
CA GLY A 306 19.73 18.33 -14.37
C GLY A 306 20.69 19.40 -13.83
N SER A 307 20.51 20.64 -14.27
CA SER A 307 21.30 21.80 -13.84
C SER A 307 21.05 22.22 -12.39
N LEU A 308 19.92 21.81 -11.80
CA LEU A 308 19.64 22.03 -10.37
C LEU A 308 20.37 21.00 -9.49
N GLY A 309 20.69 19.82 -10.02
CA GLY A 309 21.41 18.79 -9.27
C GLY A 309 20.67 18.41 -7.98
N GLY A 310 21.33 18.56 -6.83
CA GLY A 310 20.72 18.27 -5.51
C GLY A 310 19.85 19.39 -4.96
N ASP A 311 19.62 20.46 -5.74
CA ASP A 311 18.65 21.51 -5.41
C ASP A 311 17.29 21.27 -6.09
N ALA A 312 17.20 20.25 -6.95
CA ALA A 312 15.93 19.78 -7.51
C ALA A 312 15.11 19.05 -6.45
N ILE A 313 13.79 19.09 -6.60
CA ILE A 313 12.88 18.26 -5.80
C ILE A 313 12.96 16.81 -6.32
N TRP A 314 12.86 15.85 -5.41
CA TRP A 314 12.68 14.45 -5.75
C TRP A 314 11.19 14.13 -5.79
N SER A 315 10.73 13.52 -6.88
CA SER A 315 9.31 13.23 -7.07
C SER A 315 8.74 12.30 -5.99
N HIS A 316 7.58 12.65 -5.43
CA HIS A 316 6.95 11.87 -4.36
C HIS A 316 5.45 12.18 -4.19
N ARG A 317 4.76 11.31 -3.47
CA ARG A 317 3.44 11.51 -2.87
C ARG A 317 3.58 11.77 -1.37
N TRP A 318 2.94 12.81 -0.83
CA TRP A 318 2.91 13.08 0.61
C TRP A 318 1.67 13.92 1.00
N ASN A 319 1.62 14.42 2.23
CA ASN A 319 0.60 15.38 2.68
C ASN A 319 1.19 16.71 3.21
N LEU A 320 0.37 17.74 3.34
CA LEU A 320 0.81 19.08 3.76
C LEU A 320 1.18 19.22 5.26
N GLY A 321 1.25 18.11 6.02
CA GLY A 321 1.45 18.07 7.48
C GLY A 321 0.17 18.37 8.27
N GLY A 322 -0.96 18.43 7.58
CA GLY A 322 -2.26 18.89 8.07
C GLY A 322 -3.04 19.57 6.95
N VAL A 323 -4.35 19.76 7.17
CA VAL A 323 -5.20 20.43 6.18
C VAL A 323 -4.77 21.88 6.00
N TYR A 324 -4.36 22.24 4.78
CA TYR A 324 -4.04 23.60 4.38
C TYR A 324 -5.29 24.29 3.82
N ALA A 325 -5.87 25.23 4.58
CA ALA A 325 -6.95 26.07 4.09
C ALA A 325 -6.44 27.06 3.04
N ILE A 326 -6.88 26.88 1.79
CA ILE A 326 -6.37 27.59 0.61
C ILE A 326 -6.90 29.05 0.63
N PRO A 327 -6.03 30.06 0.76
CA PRO A 327 -6.46 31.45 0.87
C PRO A 327 -7.22 31.94 -0.36
N GLY A 328 -8.34 32.65 -0.12
CA GLY A 328 -9.14 33.25 -1.19
C GLY A 328 -10.06 32.27 -1.94
N SER A 329 -10.11 31.01 -1.51
CA SER A 329 -11.05 30.00 -2.02
C SER A 329 -12.36 29.99 -1.21
N THR A 330 -13.37 29.28 -1.72
CA THR A 330 -14.63 29.05 -1.01
C THR A 330 -15.10 27.63 -1.28
N ALA A 331 -15.33 26.85 -0.23
CA ALA A 331 -15.83 25.48 -0.32
C ALA A 331 -17.36 25.43 -0.38
N THR A 332 -17.89 24.28 -0.77
CA THR A 332 -19.34 24.02 -0.74
C THR A 332 -19.83 23.58 0.65
N VAL A 333 -18.91 23.20 1.53
CA VAL A 333 -19.12 22.73 2.90
C VAL A 333 -18.52 23.71 3.93
N PRO A 334 -18.96 23.69 5.20
CA PRO A 334 -18.55 24.67 6.20
C PRO A 334 -17.19 24.36 6.86
N TYR A 335 -16.56 23.24 6.50
CA TYR A 335 -15.27 22.83 7.05
C TYR A 335 -14.17 23.86 6.75
N TRP A 336 -13.09 23.83 7.53
CA TRP A 336 -11.90 24.67 7.32
C TRP A 336 -12.19 26.19 7.28
N GLY A 337 -13.26 26.63 7.95
CA GLY A 337 -13.70 28.03 7.93
C GLY A 337 -14.41 28.46 6.65
N GLY A 338 -14.93 27.51 5.85
CA GLY A 338 -15.62 27.73 4.58
C GLY A 338 -14.69 27.93 3.38
N ALA A 339 -13.38 27.71 3.54
CA ALA A 339 -12.40 27.69 2.46
C ALA A 339 -12.22 26.26 1.93
N MET A 340 -11.78 26.13 0.68
CA MET A 340 -11.24 24.86 0.20
C MET A 340 -9.97 24.53 0.98
N GLY A 341 -9.78 23.25 1.28
CA GLY A 341 -8.58 22.68 1.86
C GLY A 341 -7.80 21.85 0.85
N ALA A 342 -6.55 21.59 1.16
CA ALA A 342 -5.77 20.52 0.53
C ALA A 342 -5.04 19.75 1.63
N TYR A 343 -4.82 18.45 1.41
CA TYR A 343 -4.12 17.60 2.36
C TYR A 343 -3.06 16.77 1.65
N ASP A 344 -3.47 15.77 0.86
CA ASP A 344 -2.58 14.95 0.05
C ASP A 344 -2.16 15.67 -1.24
N TYR A 345 -0.97 15.37 -1.72
CA TYR A 345 -0.45 15.85 -2.99
C TYR A 345 0.56 14.86 -3.58
N THR A 346 0.67 14.88 -4.91
CA THR A 346 1.84 14.37 -5.64
C THR A 346 2.63 15.55 -6.20
N ILE A 347 3.96 15.40 -6.31
CA ILE A 347 4.82 16.39 -6.93
C ILE A 347 5.80 15.72 -7.88
N GLU A 348 5.81 16.15 -9.14
CA GLU A 348 6.56 15.56 -10.24
C GLU A 348 7.36 16.63 -11.00
N PRO A 349 8.37 16.25 -11.80
CA PRO A 349 9.22 17.22 -12.49
C PRO A 349 8.64 17.61 -13.83
N GLU A 350 9.14 18.71 -14.39
CA GLU A 350 8.71 19.24 -15.69
C GLU A 350 8.88 18.22 -16.81
N ASP A 351 9.91 17.38 -16.76
CA ASP A 351 10.16 16.29 -17.70
C ASP A 351 9.60 14.92 -17.28
N GLY A 352 8.66 14.88 -16.33
CA GLY A 352 7.95 13.65 -15.98
C GLY A 352 7.18 13.09 -17.18
N ALA A 353 7.40 11.81 -17.50
CA ALA A 353 6.65 11.09 -18.53
C ALA A 353 5.43 10.39 -17.93
N THR A 354 4.51 9.88 -18.77
CA THR A 354 3.27 9.20 -18.34
C THR A 354 3.46 8.20 -17.21
N GLY A 355 4.53 7.40 -17.23
CA GLY A 355 4.79 6.38 -16.24
C GLY A 355 5.01 6.92 -14.82
N VAL A 356 5.64 8.09 -14.69
CA VAL A 356 5.82 8.75 -13.38
C VAL A 356 4.48 9.22 -12.84
N PHE A 357 3.72 9.99 -13.63
CA PHE A 357 2.38 10.46 -13.24
C PHE A 357 1.42 9.31 -12.93
N ALA A 358 1.46 8.23 -13.72
CA ALA A 358 0.61 7.07 -13.50
C ALA A 358 0.97 6.27 -12.24
N HIS A 359 2.27 6.21 -11.89
CA HIS A 359 2.77 5.61 -10.66
C HIS A 359 2.35 6.41 -9.42
N GLU A 360 2.62 7.72 -9.39
CA GLU A 360 2.27 8.59 -8.27
C GLU A 360 0.76 8.62 -8.01
N PHE A 361 -0.05 8.64 -9.07
CA PHE A 361 -1.50 8.52 -8.91
C PHE A 361 -1.95 7.14 -8.43
N GLY A 362 -1.15 6.10 -8.60
CA GLY A 362 -1.41 4.80 -7.98
C GLY A 362 -1.36 4.90 -6.44
N HIS A 363 -0.43 5.70 -5.92
CA HIS A 363 -0.38 6.03 -4.49
C HIS A 363 -1.51 6.93 -4.03
N ASP A 364 -1.94 7.87 -4.87
CA ASP A 364 -3.14 8.69 -4.61
C ASP A 364 -4.40 7.82 -4.46
N LEU A 365 -4.46 6.71 -5.19
CA LEU A 365 -5.47 5.65 -5.03
C LEU A 365 -5.18 4.67 -3.86
N ASN A 366 -4.22 4.99 -2.99
CA ASN A 366 -3.81 4.27 -1.78
C ASN A 366 -3.15 2.89 -2.00
N TYR A 367 -2.51 2.65 -3.15
CA TYR A 367 -1.70 1.44 -3.36
C TYR A 367 -0.22 1.71 -3.01
N PRO A 368 0.52 0.76 -2.40
CA PRO A 368 1.88 1.01 -1.95
C PRO A 368 2.90 0.66 -3.03
N ASP A 369 4.14 1.03 -2.76
CA ASP A 369 5.27 0.60 -3.56
C ASP A 369 5.57 -0.89 -3.44
N GLU A 370 5.87 -1.51 -4.57
CA GLU A 370 6.26 -2.90 -4.69
C GLU A 370 7.78 -3.08 -4.78
N TYR A 371 8.57 -1.99 -4.80
CA TYR A 371 10.03 -2.06 -4.79
C TYR A 371 10.66 -2.11 -3.39
N ASP A 372 11.97 -2.36 -3.30
CA ASP A 372 12.72 -2.22 -2.04
C ASP A 372 12.87 -0.73 -1.66
N THR A 373 11.87 -0.17 -0.97
CA THR A 373 11.75 1.28 -0.70
C THR A 373 12.89 1.88 0.14
N VAL A 374 13.61 1.06 0.91
CA VAL A 374 14.77 1.52 1.69
C VAL A 374 16.10 1.15 1.05
N TYR A 375 16.06 0.61 -0.18
CA TYR A 375 17.22 0.16 -0.94
C TYR A 375 18.10 -0.76 -0.08
N SER A 376 17.46 -1.65 0.70
CA SER A 376 18.10 -2.52 1.68
C SER A 376 19.16 -3.44 1.05
N SER A 377 18.97 -3.75 -0.24
CA SER A 377 19.87 -4.51 -1.11
C SER A 377 20.33 -3.69 -2.33
N PRO A 378 21.60 -3.82 -2.78
CA PRO A 378 22.06 -3.19 -4.02
C PRO A 378 21.55 -3.86 -5.30
N TYR A 379 20.79 -4.96 -5.19
CA TYR A 379 20.33 -5.72 -6.34
C TYR A 379 18.85 -5.48 -6.69
N GLY A 380 18.04 -4.98 -5.76
CA GLY A 380 16.60 -4.82 -5.93
C GLY A 380 15.78 -6.06 -5.58
N GLU A 381 14.47 -5.92 -5.65
CA GLU A 381 13.45 -6.91 -5.33
C GLU A 381 12.93 -7.65 -6.57
N PRO A 382 12.33 -8.85 -6.41
CA PRO A 382 11.82 -9.65 -7.53
C PRO A 382 10.46 -9.15 -8.04
N VAL A 383 10.33 -7.86 -8.36
CA VAL A 383 9.18 -7.26 -9.04
C VAL A 383 9.66 -6.51 -10.29
N SER A 384 10.51 -5.49 -10.12
CA SER A 384 11.11 -4.72 -11.21
C SER A 384 10.09 -4.30 -12.28
N TYR A 385 10.34 -4.56 -13.57
CA TYR A 385 9.51 -4.07 -14.68
C TYR A 385 8.16 -4.76 -14.82
N TRP A 386 7.87 -5.81 -14.04
CA TRP A 386 6.60 -6.52 -14.10
C TRP A 386 5.41 -5.70 -13.59
N SER A 387 5.66 -4.63 -12.84
CA SER A 387 4.62 -3.74 -12.31
C SER A 387 5.04 -2.28 -12.39
N ILE A 388 4.09 -1.41 -12.72
CA ILE A 388 4.27 0.05 -12.62
C ILE A 388 4.57 0.51 -11.18
N MET A 389 4.15 -0.24 -10.15
CA MET A 389 4.44 0.07 -8.74
C MET A 389 5.85 -0.38 -8.32
N SER A 390 6.67 -0.78 -9.29
CA SER A 390 8.13 -0.91 -9.19
C SER A 390 8.75 -0.27 -10.46
N SER A 391 9.72 -0.90 -11.12
CA SER A 391 10.46 -0.28 -12.23
C SER A 391 9.61 -0.04 -13.48
N GLY A 392 8.41 -0.61 -13.54
CA GLY A 392 7.49 -0.51 -14.69
C GLY A 392 7.17 0.92 -15.10
N SER A 393 7.19 1.88 -14.17
CA SER A 393 7.00 3.31 -14.44
C SER A 393 8.07 3.92 -15.34
N TRP A 394 9.24 3.29 -15.49
CA TRP A 394 10.35 3.76 -16.33
C TRP A 394 10.55 2.96 -17.62
N ALA A 395 9.57 2.14 -18.03
CA ALA A 395 9.62 1.40 -19.29
C ALA A 395 9.43 2.32 -20.51
N GLY A 396 9.96 1.90 -21.67
CA GLY A 396 9.88 2.60 -22.96
C GLY A 396 11.23 2.79 -23.64
N GLU A 397 11.19 2.96 -24.97
CA GLU A 397 12.37 3.38 -25.75
C GLU A 397 12.94 4.71 -25.23
N ILE A 398 12.03 5.59 -24.82
CA ILE A 398 12.29 6.74 -23.98
C ILE A 398 11.79 6.36 -22.58
N PRO A 399 12.64 6.33 -21.55
CA PRO A 399 12.24 5.89 -20.23
C PRO A 399 11.00 6.63 -19.71
N GLY A 400 9.99 5.86 -19.32
CA GLY A 400 8.73 6.33 -18.72
C GLY A 400 7.61 6.67 -19.70
N THR A 401 7.83 6.56 -21.02
CA THR A 401 6.77 6.83 -22.00
C THR A 401 5.87 5.62 -22.28
N GLU A 402 6.30 4.41 -21.90
CA GLU A 402 5.57 3.16 -22.13
C GLU A 402 5.48 2.35 -20.82
N PRO A 403 4.81 2.89 -19.78
CA PRO A 403 4.74 2.20 -18.49
C PRO A 403 4.05 0.84 -18.60
N THR A 404 4.57 -0.17 -17.91
CA THR A 404 3.97 -1.52 -17.88
C THR A 404 2.71 -1.56 -17.02
N GLY A 405 1.89 -2.61 -17.17
CA GLY A 405 0.66 -2.75 -16.38
C GLY A 405 0.89 -2.91 -14.87
N PHE A 406 -0.18 -2.69 -14.10
CA PHE A 406 -0.21 -3.02 -12.68
C PHE A 406 0.00 -4.52 -12.43
N SER A 407 0.63 -4.86 -11.30
CA SER A 407 0.64 -6.22 -10.77
C SER A 407 -0.80 -6.73 -10.56
N PRO A 408 -1.03 -8.04 -10.54
CA PRO A 408 -2.34 -8.58 -10.22
C PRO A 408 -2.76 -8.29 -8.77
N LEU A 409 -1.81 -8.00 -7.86
CA LEU A 409 -2.12 -7.58 -6.50
C LEU A 409 -2.69 -6.15 -6.47
N ALA A 410 -2.10 -5.23 -7.24
CA ALA A 410 -2.62 -3.88 -7.41
C ALA A 410 -4.01 -3.89 -8.05
N LYS A 411 -4.21 -4.68 -9.09
CA LYS A 411 -5.53 -4.87 -9.72
C LYS A 411 -6.54 -5.46 -8.75
N GLU A 412 -6.14 -6.42 -7.91
CA GLU A 412 -7.01 -6.99 -6.86
C GLU A 412 -7.40 -5.94 -5.83
N PHE A 413 -6.45 -5.13 -5.38
CA PHE A 413 -6.67 -4.02 -4.45
C PHE A 413 -7.70 -3.04 -5.03
N TYR A 414 -7.46 -2.48 -6.22
CA TYR A 414 -8.39 -1.53 -6.84
C TYR A 414 -9.75 -2.15 -7.14
N GLN A 415 -9.81 -3.41 -7.55
CA GLN A 415 -11.09 -4.11 -7.72
C GLN A 415 -11.90 -4.15 -6.42
N SER A 416 -11.23 -4.26 -5.27
CA SER A 416 -11.86 -4.33 -3.95
C SER A 416 -12.22 -2.97 -3.35
N THR A 417 -11.39 -1.94 -3.58
CA THR A 417 -11.55 -0.61 -2.97
C THR A 417 -12.34 0.35 -3.85
N ILE A 418 -12.19 0.25 -5.18
CA ILE A 418 -12.85 1.11 -6.16
C ILE A 418 -14.05 0.41 -6.81
N GLY A 419 -13.97 -0.91 -7.01
CA GLY A 419 -14.95 -1.65 -7.80
C GLY A 419 -14.70 -1.53 -9.31
N GLY A 420 -15.67 -1.89 -10.15
CA GLY A 420 -15.48 -1.88 -11.61
C GLY A 420 -14.91 -3.19 -12.17
N LYS A 421 -13.96 -3.11 -13.12
CA LYS A 421 -13.37 -4.23 -13.87
C LYS A 421 -11.83 -4.15 -13.93
N TRP A 422 -11.20 -3.87 -12.80
CA TRP A 422 -9.72 -3.88 -12.67
C TRP A 422 -9.15 -5.29 -12.71
N LEU A 423 -9.87 -6.25 -12.13
CA LEU A 423 -9.47 -7.64 -12.10
C LEU A 423 -10.68 -8.55 -12.27
N GLN A 424 -10.65 -9.38 -13.30
CA GLN A 424 -11.54 -10.51 -13.46
C GLN A 424 -10.77 -11.81 -13.20
N GLY A 425 -11.27 -12.64 -12.29
CA GLY A 425 -10.54 -13.85 -11.94
C GLY A 425 -11.31 -14.82 -11.06
N LYS A 426 -10.77 -16.04 -10.98
CA LYS A 426 -11.25 -17.08 -10.07
C LYS A 426 -10.33 -17.22 -8.86
N THR A 427 -10.93 -17.51 -7.71
CA THR A 427 -10.20 -17.93 -6.51
C THR A 427 -10.32 -19.43 -6.31
N LEU A 428 -9.19 -20.11 -6.16
CA LEU A 428 -9.08 -21.53 -5.86
C LEU A 428 -8.44 -21.70 -4.49
N ASN A 429 -8.88 -22.71 -3.73
CA ASN A 429 -8.23 -23.09 -2.48
C ASN A 429 -7.44 -24.38 -2.70
N THR A 430 -6.18 -24.45 -2.27
CA THR A 430 -5.37 -25.66 -2.43
C THR A 430 -5.93 -26.89 -1.73
N SER A 431 -6.81 -26.73 -0.74
CA SER A 431 -7.54 -27.83 -0.09
C SER A 431 -8.59 -28.48 -1.00
N SER A 432 -9.07 -27.76 -2.01
CA SER A 432 -10.07 -28.23 -2.99
C SER A 432 -9.46 -28.82 -4.26
N LEU A 433 -8.14 -28.65 -4.46
CA LEU A 433 -7.43 -29.17 -5.62
C LEU A 433 -7.07 -30.64 -5.42
N GLY A 434 -7.36 -31.47 -6.43
CA GLY A 434 -6.91 -32.85 -6.50
C GLY A 434 -6.13 -33.12 -7.80
N LYS A 435 -5.71 -34.37 -7.98
CA LYS A 435 -4.83 -34.82 -9.08
C LYS A 435 -5.31 -34.47 -10.49
N ASN A 436 -6.63 -34.42 -10.69
CA ASN A 436 -7.19 -34.08 -12.00
C ASN A 436 -7.03 -32.58 -12.33
N GLY A 437 -6.87 -31.74 -11.30
CA GLY A 437 -6.70 -30.30 -11.42
C GLY A 437 -7.94 -29.56 -11.94
N VAL A 438 -7.76 -28.27 -12.15
CA VAL A 438 -8.70 -27.35 -12.79
C VAL A 438 -7.98 -26.71 -13.98
N THR A 439 -8.67 -26.63 -15.11
CA THR A 439 -8.17 -25.89 -16.29
C THR A 439 -8.81 -24.51 -16.32
N VAL A 440 -8.00 -23.49 -16.58
CA VAL A 440 -8.42 -22.10 -16.72
C VAL A 440 -7.83 -21.54 -18.00
N THR A 441 -8.58 -20.71 -18.71
CA THR A 441 -8.06 -19.88 -19.80
C THR A 441 -7.80 -18.49 -19.22
N LEU A 442 -6.58 -17.99 -19.42
CA LEU A 442 -6.17 -16.65 -19.08
C LEU A 442 -6.15 -15.79 -20.35
N ASP A 443 -6.69 -14.59 -20.27
CA ASP A 443 -6.43 -13.51 -21.22
C ASP A 443 -5.16 -12.75 -20.79
N GLN A 444 -4.49 -12.09 -21.72
CA GLN A 444 -3.38 -11.20 -21.41
C GLN A 444 -3.81 -10.06 -20.47
N ALA A 445 -2.97 -9.71 -19.50
CA ALA A 445 -3.34 -8.82 -18.40
C ALA A 445 -3.61 -7.36 -18.81
N SER A 446 -3.21 -6.97 -20.03
CA SER A 446 -3.42 -5.64 -20.61
C SER A 446 -4.78 -5.47 -21.30
N THR A 447 -5.51 -6.57 -21.57
CA THR A 447 -6.80 -6.55 -22.29
C THR A 447 -7.88 -7.25 -21.48
N LYS A 448 -8.97 -6.54 -21.16
CA LYS A 448 -10.13 -7.14 -20.51
C LYS A 448 -10.97 -7.91 -21.50
N GLY A 449 -10.79 -9.22 -21.54
CA GLY A 449 -11.52 -10.12 -22.42
C GLY A 449 -12.64 -10.90 -21.74
N THR A 450 -13.04 -11.99 -22.39
CA THR A 450 -14.09 -12.91 -21.96
C THR A 450 -13.61 -13.97 -20.96
N ASN A 451 -12.29 -14.18 -20.84
CA ASN A 451 -11.71 -15.18 -19.93
C ASN A 451 -11.23 -14.52 -18.62
N GLU A 452 -10.44 -15.23 -17.82
CA GLU A 452 -9.90 -14.68 -16.56
C GLU A 452 -8.65 -13.83 -16.85
N ASP A 453 -8.48 -12.69 -16.18
CA ASP A 453 -7.23 -11.92 -16.21
C ASP A 453 -6.16 -12.59 -15.32
N ALA A 454 -6.60 -13.07 -14.16
CA ALA A 454 -5.75 -13.76 -13.21
C ALA A 454 -6.50 -14.85 -12.43
N VAL A 455 -5.74 -15.78 -11.85
CA VAL A 455 -6.26 -16.78 -10.90
C VAL A 455 -5.56 -16.60 -9.56
N ARG A 456 -6.35 -16.44 -8.50
CA ARG A 456 -5.87 -16.48 -7.12
C ARG A 456 -5.90 -17.91 -6.58
N ILE A 457 -4.80 -18.35 -5.98
CA ILE A 457 -4.69 -19.69 -5.38
C ILE A 457 -4.33 -19.53 -3.91
N ASN A 458 -5.33 -19.63 -3.04
CA ASN A 458 -5.18 -19.56 -1.60
C ASN A 458 -4.46 -20.78 -1.05
N LEU A 459 -3.41 -20.52 -0.29
CA LEU A 459 -2.64 -21.51 0.46
C LEU A 459 -3.15 -21.58 1.92
N PRO A 460 -2.87 -22.67 2.65
CA PRO A 460 -3.16 -22.70 4.09
C PRO A 460 -2.34 -21.63 4.81
N ASP A 461 -2.99 -20.78 5.61
CA ASP A 461 -2.34 -19.67 6.32
C ASP A 461 -1.05 -20.07 7.06
N GLN A 462 -0.08 -19.15 7.07
CA GLN A 462 1.12 -19.26 7.89
C GLN A 462 0.76 -19.00 9.34
N VAL A 463 0.77 -20.06 10.15
CA VAL A 463 0.42 -19.98 11.58
C VAL A 463 1.69 -19.83 12.43
N ASN A 464 1.81 -18.71 13.13
CA ASN A 464 2.81 -18.46 14.17
C ASN A 464 2.19 -18.65 15.56
N GLN A 465 2.85 -19.42 16.44
CA GLN A 465 2.41 -19.58 17.83
C GLN A 465 3.01 -18.45 18.67
N ILE A 466 2.18 -17.53 19.16
CA ILE A 466 2.59 -16.47 20.11
C ILE A 466 2.78 -17.09 21.49
N THR A 467 1.73 -17.74 21.99
CA THR A 467 1.71 -18.43 23.29
C THR A 467 0.69 -19.56 23.26
N THR A 468 0.86 -20.61 24.05
CA THR A 468 -0.20 -21.62 24.27
C THR A 468 -1.05 -21.12 25.44
N PRO A 469 -2.39 -21.05 25.35
CA PRO A 469 -3.26 -20.67 26.48
C PRO A 469 -2.87 -21.39 27.78
N ALA A 470 -2.92 -20.69 28.92
CA ALA A 470 -2.44 -21.22 30.20
C ALA A 470 -3.22 -22.46 30.62
N SER A 471 -4.52 -22.48 30.30
CA SER A 471 -5.33 -23.70 30.27
C SER A 471 -6.23 -23.73 29.04
N GLY A 472 -6.85 -24.88 28.78
CA GLY A 472 -7.85 -24.98 27.70
C GLY A 472 -7.30 -24.74 26.29
N SER A 473 -8.11 -24.11 25.45
CA SER A 473 -7.85 -23.80 24.03
C SER A 473 -7.86 -22.30 23.72
N TYR A 474 -8.29 -21.46 24.66
CA TYR A 474 -8.41 -20.02 24.46
C TYR A 474 -7.98 -19.23 25.69
N ALA A 475 -7.51 -18.01 25.45
CA ALA A 475 -7.30 -16.98 26.46
C ALA A 475 -7.89 -15.65 25.95
N TYR A 476 -8.05 -14.66 26.82
CA TYR A 476 -8.38 -13.30 26.39
C TYR A 476 -7.13 -12.58 25.91
N TYR A 477 -7.19 -11.96 24.73
CA TYR A 477 -6.11 -11.20 24.12
C TYR A 477 -6.48 -9.73 24.02
N GLY A 478 -5.58 -8.86 24.50
CA GLY A 478 -5.72 -7.41 24.44
C GLY A 478 -5.42 -6.81 23.07
N GLY A 479 -5.03 -7.61 22.07
CA GLY A 479 -4.70 -7.12 20.74
C GLY A 479 -3.27 -6.62 20.60
N ARG A 480 -2.99 -6.04 19.42
CA ARG A 480 -1.73 -5.40 19.02
C ARG A 480 -2.06 -4.23 18.11
N GLY A 481 -1.37 -3.12 18.32
CA GLY A 481 -1.56 -1.87 17.57
C GLY A 481 -1.02 -0.70 18.37
N ASP A 482 -0.92 0.44 17.70
CA ASP A 482 -0.41 1.67 18.29
C ASP A 482 -1.59 2.54 18.77
N GLU A 483 -1.39 3.30 19.83
CA GLU A 483 -2.37 4.18 20.49
C GLU A 483 -3.69 3.46 20.82
N ILE A 484 -3.63 2.15 21.09
CA ILE A 484 -4.83 1.38 21.41
C ILE A 484 -5.21 1.59 22.88
N ASP A 485 -6.51 1.56 23.16
CA ASP A 485 -7.06 1.48 24.50
C ASP A 485 -8.09 0.36 24.57
N HIS A 486 -7.59 -0.87 24.67
CA HIS A 486 -8.43 -2.06 24.70
C HIS A 486 -8.72 -2.47 26.14
N LYS A 487 -9.94 -2.97 26.40
CA LYS A 487 -10.35 -3.36 27.75
C LYS A 487 -11.37 -4.49 27.77
N MET A 488 -11.41 -5.19 28.90
CA MET A 488 -12.50 -6.11 29.22
C MET A 488 -12.94 -5.89 30.67
N VAL A 489 -14.25 -5.81 30.89
CA VAL A 489 -14.83 -5.40 32.17
C VAL A 489 -15.89 -6.38 32.65
N THR A 490 -15.92 -6.69 33.95
CA THR A 490 -17.01 -7.48 34.56
C THR A 490 -17.41 -6.92 35.93
N ASN A 491 -18.61 -7.29 36.40
CA ASN A 491 -19.11 -6.92 37.73
C ASN A 491 -18.83 -8.06 38.72
N ILE A 492 -18.35 -7.73 39.91
CA ILE A 492 -18.06 -8.68 40.98
C ILE A 492 -18.81 -8.25 42.25
N ASP A 493 -19.63 -9.16 42.78
CA ASP A 493 -20.37 -8.95 44.02
C ASP A 493 -19.58 -9.46 45.24
N LEU A 494 -18.94 -8.51 45.94
CA LEU A 494 -18.25 -8.75 47.21
C LEU A 494 -19.10 -8.36 48.41
N THR A 495 -20.40 -8.12 48.25
CA THR A 495 -21.29 -7.87 49.38
C THR A 495 -21.29 -9.07 50.33
N GLY A 496 -21.32 -8.75 51.63
CA GLY A 496 -21.23 -9.74 52.71
C GLY A 496 -19.85 -10.39 52.90
N ALA A 497 -18.84 -10.07 52.07
CA ALA A 497 -17.51 -10.63 52.21
C ALA A 497 -16.74 -10.02 53.41
N THR A 498 -15.86 -10.80 54.02
CA THR A 498 -14.82 -10.29 54.94
C THR A 498 -13.42 -10.28 54.32
N SER A 499 -13.22 -11.12 53.32
CA SER A 499 -11.98 -11.25 52.55
C SER A 499 -12.30 -11.58 51.10
N ALA A 500 -11.48 -11.09 50.18
CA ALA A 500 -11.61 -11.41 48.76
C ALA A 500 -10.24 -11.41 48.09
N LYS A 501 -10.06 -12.27 47.08
CA LYS A 501 -8.87 -12.29 46.24
C LYS A 501 -9.21 -12.55 44.79
N LEU A 502 -8.35 -12.06 43.91
CA LEU A 502 -8.35 -12.29 42.47
C LEU A 502 -7.10 -13.12 42.13
N ASP A 503 -7.30 -14.26 41.49
CA ASP A 503 -6.25 -15.09 40.90
C ASP A 503 -6.43 -15.07 39.37
N TYR A 504 -5.36 -15.00 38.59
CA TYR A 504 -5.37 -15.06 37.12
C TYR A 504 -3.99 -15.42 36.60
N ASP A 505 -3.92 -15.84 35.33
CA ASP A 505 -2.68 -15.98 34.61
C ASP A 505 -2.54 -14.84 33.60
N ALA A 506 -1.33 -14.31 33.46
CA ALA A 506 -0.99 -13.26 32.50
C ALA A 506 0.21 -13.67 31.64
N TRP A 507 0.18 -13.31 30.36
CA TRP A 507 1.33 -13.40 29.47
C TRP A 507 1.44 -12.08 28.72
N TYR A 508 2.63 -11.50 28.61
CA TYR A 508 2.82 -10.27 27.86
C TYR A 508 4.20 -10.20 27.23
N LYS A 509 4.23 -9.58 26.05
CA LYS A 509 5.43 -9.04 25.41
C LYS A 509 5.05 -7.75 24.71
N ILE A 510 5.34 -6.64 25.38
CA ILE A 510 4.90 -5.27 25.06
C ILE A 510 6.07 -4.29 25.23
N GLU A 511 6.03 -3.11 24.59
CA GLU A 511 7.17 -2.20 24.57
C GLU A 511 7.53 -1.75 25.99
N SER A 512 8.79 -1.98 26.39
CA SER A 512 9.21 -1.78 27.78
C SER A 512 9.17 -0.31 28.16
N ASN A 513 8.39 0.01 29.19
CA ASN A 513 8.17 1.34 29.77
C ASN A 513 7.47 2.35 28.86
N TRP A 514 6.91 1.91 27.73
CA TRP A 514 6.09 2.71 26.82
C TRP A 514 4.66 2.17 26.82
N ASP A 515 4.50 0.85 26.61
CA ASP A 515 3.22 0.16 26.65
C ASP A 515 2.94 -0.44 28.03
N TYR A 516 1.66 -0.43 28.42
CA TYR A 516 1.24 -0.97 29.71
C TYR A 516 -0.06 -1.77 29.63
N ALA A 517 -0.09 -2.88 30.37
CA ALA A 517 -1.33 -3.61 30.68
C ALA A 517 -1.65 -3.50 32.17
N MET A 518 -2.91 -3.23 32.53
CA MET A 518 -3.33 -2.91 33.90
C MET A 518 -4.49 -3.80 34.34
N VAL A 519 -4.50 -4.12 35.64
CA VAL A 519 -5.67 -4.68 36.33
C VAL A 519 -6.26 -3.58 37.20
N GLN A 520 -7.52 -3.22 36.96
CA GLN A 520 -8.15 -2.06 37.57
C GLN A 520 -9.46 -2.42 38.26
N VAL A 521 -9.77 -1.70 39.34
CA VAL A 521 -11.04 -1.81 40.06
C VAL A 521 -11.74 -0.47 40.10
N SER A 522 -13.06 -0.49 39.91
CA SER A 522 -13.94 0.65 40.13
C SER A 522 -15.00 0.33 41.19
N THR A 523 -15.27 1.30 42.07
CA THR A 523 -16.29 1.23 43.13
C THR A 523 -17.48 2.18 42.87
N ASP A 524 -17.43 2.94 41.77
CA ASP A 524 -18.40 3.97 41.40
C ASP A 524 -18.99 3.71 40.00
N ASN A 525 -19.19 2.43 39.69
CA ASN A 525 -19.78 1.95 38.44
C ASN A 525 -18.99 2.34 37.17
N GLY A 526 -17.67 2.53 37.29
CA GLY A 526 -16.75 2.79 36.18
C GLY A 526 -16.49 4.27 35.91
N ALA A 527 -16.91 5.17 36.81
CA ALA A 527 -16.62 6.60 36.69
C ALA A 527 -15.15 6.90 37.02
N THR A 528 -14.57 6.19 37.99
CA THR A 528 -13.13 6.20 38.28
C THR A 528 -12.58 4.78 38.42
N TRP A 529 -11.30 4.62 38.08
CA TRP A 529 -10.59 3.35 38.09
C TRP A 529 -9.30 3.47 38.89
N LYS A 530 -8.99 2.43 39.67
CA LYS A 530 -7.74 2.33 40.42
C LYS A 530 -7.00 1.08 39.99
N SER A 531 -5.77 1.26 39.52
CA SER A 531 -4.88 0.14 39.17
C SER A 531 -4.33 -0.56 40.40
N LEU A 532 -4.26 -1.88 40.31
CA LEU A 532 -3.76 -2.77 41.35
C LEU A 532 -2.33 -3.18 41.01
N SER A 533 -1.51 -3.39 42.05
CA SER A 533 -0.09 -3.73 41.88
C SER A 533 0.19 -5.19 42.23
N THR A 534 0.96 -5.85 41.37
CA THR A 534 1.64 -7.12 41.65
C THR A 534 3.16 -6.92 41.65
N PRO A 535 3.96 -7.91 42.09
CA PRO A 535 5.42 -7.84 41.98
C PRO A 535 5.96 -7.64 40.56
N ASN A 536 5.15 -7.89 39.52
CA ASN A 536 5.52 -7.74 38.11
C ASN A 536 4.95 -6.44 37.48
N THR A 537 4.38 -5.54 38.29
CA THR A 537 3.89 -4.24 37.83
C THR A 537 4.79 -3.10 38.31
N ASN A 538 4.89 -2.02 37.54
CA ASN A 538 5.62 -0.81 37.93
C ASN A 538 4.91 0.46 37.45
N SER A 539 5.50 1.63 37.73
CA SER A 539 5.05 2.94 37.25
C SER A 539 6.17 3.71 36.55
N ASP A 540 7.15 2.98 35.99
CA ASP A 540 8.39 3.51 35.45
C ASP A 540 8.25 3.97 33.99
N LEU A 541 7.16 4.70 33.70
CA LEU A 541 6.90 5.26 32.38
C LEU A 541 8.05 6.20 31.99
N VAL A 542 8.52 6.08 30.75
CA VAL A 542 9.52 7.01 30.20
C VAL A 542 9.02 8.46 30.24
N VAL A 543 9.94 9.42 30.29
CA VAL A 543 9.61 10.85 30.45
C VAL A 543 8.67 11.39 29.35
N ASP A 544 8.80 10.85 28.15
CA ASP A 544 8.01 11.21 26.96
C ASP A 544 6.96 10.14 26.60
N GLY A 545 6.61 9.26 27.55
CA GLY A 545 5.63 8.20 27.32
C GLY A 545 4.22 8.74 27.11
N TYR A 546 3.35 7.91 26.51
CA TYR A 546 1.99 8.28 26.15
C TYR A 546 1.23 8.88 27.37
N PRO A 547 0.75 10.13 27.31
CA PRO A 547 0.26 10.84 28.50
C PRO A 547 -0.87 10.13 29.24
N ASP A 548 -1.78 9.49 28.52
CA ASP A 548 -2.96 8.83 29.10
C ASP A 548 -2.61 7.57 29.90
N ILE A 549 -1.44 6.96 29.66
CA ILE A 549 -0.99 5.78 30.42
C ILE A 549 -0.64 6.17 31.85
N LYS A 550 -0.04 7.34 32.05
CA LYS A 550 0.51 7.79 33.34
C LYS A 550 -0.52 7.76 34.47
N ASP A 551 -1.74 8.20 34.19
CA ASP A 551 -2.84 8.27 35.17
C ASP A 551 -3.45 6.89 35.49
N ASN A 552 -3.04 5.85 34.75
CA ASN A 552 -3.53 4.49 34.87
C ASN A 552 -2.50 3.52 35.48
N LEU A 553 -1.31 3.98 35.89
CA LEU A 553 -0.29 3.12 36.51
C LEU A 553 -0.62 2.78 37.97
N PRO A 554 -0.12 1.65 38.53
CA PRO A 554 0.86 0.72 37.96
C PRO A 554 0.30 -0.29 36.95
N GLY A 555 1.19 -0.86 36.12
CA GLY A 555 0.86 -1.90 35.15
C GLY A 555 2.05 -2.78 34.77
N TYR A 556 1.79 -3.83 34.00
CA TYR A 556 2.77 -4.69 33.35
C TYR A 556 3.42 -3.97 32.17
N THR A 557 4.71 -4.18 31.96
CA THR A 557 5.44 -3.69 30.79
C THR A 557 6.63 -4.63 30.48
N GLY A 558 7.15 -4.61 29.25
CA GLY A 558 8.23 -5.50 28.82
C GLY A 558 7.76 -6.93 28.52
N SER A 559 8.50 -7.95 28.96
CA SER A 559 8.22 -9.37 28.67
C SER A 559 8.08 -10.20 29.93
N SER A 560 7.02 -11.00 30.02
CA SER A 560 6.80 -11.97 31.11
C SER A 560 7.59 -13.26 30.94
N ASN A 561 8.15 -13.51 29.74
CA ASN A 561 8.88 -14.74 29.37
C ASN A 561 8.08 -16.05 29.60
N GLY A 562 6.76 -15.99 29.43
CA GLY A 562 5.84 -17.10 29.67
C GLY A 562 4.61 -16.67 30.48
N TRP A 563 3.71 -17.62 30.76
CA TRP A 563 2.56 -17.34 31.62
C TRP A 563 3.02 -17.21 33.07
N VAL A 564 2.60 -16.12 33.72
CA VAL A 564 2.80 -15.87 35.14
C VAL A 564 1.47 -15.91 35.86
N HIS A 565 1.43 -16.64 36.97
CA HIS A 565 0.27 -16.66 37.85
C HIS A 565 0.34 -15.49 38.82
N GLU A 566 -0.76 -14.76 38.96
CA GLU A 566 -0.86 -13.55 39.75
C GLU A 566 -1.98 -13.65 40.77
N THR A 567 -1.73 -13.09 41.95
CA THR A 567 -2.73 -13.03 43.03
C THR A 567 -2.79 -11.59 43.57
N LEU A 568 -3.99 -11.03 43.57
CA LEU A 568 -4.30 -9.70 44.10
C LEU A 568 -5.27 -9.80 45.28
N ASP A 569 -4.96 -9.10 46.37
CA ASP A 569 -5.89 -8.96 47.49
C ASP A 569 -6.96 -7.91 47.18
N LEU A 570 -8.22 -8.34 47.19
CA LEU A 570 -9.39 -7.51 46.99
C LEU A 570 -10.13 -7.20 48.29
N SER A 571 -9.59 -7.60 49.46
CA SER A 571 -10.27 -7.46 50.75
C SER A 571 -10.55 -6.01 51.13
N GLN A 572 -9.81 -5.04 50.59
CA GLN A 572 -10.12 -3.60 50.75
C GLN A 572 -11.50 -3.20 50.15
N TYR A 573 -12.03 -4.01 49.23
CA TYR A 573 -13.32 -3.81 48.56
C TYR A 573 -14.42 -4.73 49.12
N ALA A 574 -14.12 -5.48 50.19
CA ALA A 574 -15.10 -6.35 50.84
C ALA A 574 -16.35 -5.55 51.27
N GLY A 575 -17.53 -6.13 51.06
CA GLY A 575 -18.81 -5.49 51.33
C GLY A 575 -19.37 -4.64 50.18
N GLN A 576 -18.65 -4.47 49.07
CA GLN A 576 -19.07 -3.63 47.94
C GLN A 576 -19.38 -4.46 46.69
N ASN A 577 -20.11 -3.86 45.75
CA ASN A 577 -20.12 -4.30 44.36
C ASN A 577 -19.03 -3.53 43.62
N ILE A 578 -18.14 -4.22 42.92
CA ILE A 578 -17.07 -3.60 42.14
C ILE A 578 -17.17 -3.95 40.66
N LYS A 579 -16.55 -3.12 39.82
CA LYS A 579 -16.15 -3.53 38.47
C LYS A 579 -14.67 -3.90 38.48
N LEU A 580 -14.35 -5.01 37.83
CA LEU A 580 -12.99 -5.47 37.57
C LEU A 580 -12.70 -5.29 36.07
N GLN A 581 -11.55 -4.72 35.74
CA GLN A 581 -11.10 -4.50 34.38
C GLN A 581 -9.68 -5.00 34.16
N PHE A 582 -9.45 -5.58 32.98
CA PHE A 582 -8.12 -5.66 32.38
C PHE A 582 -8.07 -4.66 31.23
N ARG A 583 -7.00 -3.87 31.15
CA ARG A 583 -6.82 -2.80 30.16
C ARG A 583 -5.44 -2.94 29.52
N TYR A 584 -5.33 -2.69 28.22
CA TYR A 584 -4.06 -2.65 27.50
C TYR A 584 -3.98 -1.35 26.72
N MET A 585 -2.92 -0.58 26.97
CA MET A 585 -2.66 0.72 26.35
C MET A 585 -1.27 0.75 25.73
N THR A 586 -1.18 1.28 24.51
CA THR A 586 0.08 1.42 23.76
C THR A 586 0.33 2.87 23.35
N ASP A 587 1.59 3.19 23.07
CA ASP A 587 1.97 4.48 22.50
C ASP A 587 1.90 4.47 20.95
N TRP A 588 2.41 5.53 20.31
CA TRP A 588 2.46 5.66 18.85
C TRP A 588 3.62 4.87 18.20
N GLY A 589 4.37 4.08 18.97
CA GLY A 589 5.65 3.48 18.66
C GLY A 589 5.60 1.99 18.31
N THR A 590 6.39 1.16 19.00
CA THR A 590 6.69 -0.21 18.58
C THR A 590 5.69 -1.22 19.13
N SER A 591 4.73 -1.62 18.31
CA SER A 591 3.83 -2.73 18.65
C SER A 591 4.51 -4.11 18.72
N LEU A 592 4.64 -4.71 19.90
CA LEU A 592 5.06 -6.11 20.12
C LEU A 592 3.86 -7.09 20.17
N GLU A 593 4.05 -8.35 20.60
CA GLU A 593 3.04 -9.41 20.53
C GLU A 593 1.79 -9.19 21.40
N GLY A 594 1.82 -8.28 22.36
CA GLY A 594 0.65 -7.82 23.13
C GLY A 594 0.48 -8.52 24.48
N PHE A 595 -0.75 -8.49 25.00
CA PHE A 595 -1.11 -8.95 26.35
C PHE A 595 -2.22 -10.00 26.34
N PHE A 596 -2.03 -11.08 27.10
CA PHE A 596 -2.98 -12.16 27.27
C PHE A 596 -3.34 -12.37 28.75
N VAL A 597 -4.60 -12.72 29.01
CA VAL A 597 -5.15 -13.03 30.33
C VAL A 597 -5.93 -14.33 30.26
N ASP A 598 -5.75 -15.21 31.24
CA ASP A 598 -6.45 -16.48 31.34
C ASP A 598 -6.76 -16.84 32.80
N ASN A 599 -7.60 -17.86 33.01
CA ASN A 599 -7.94 -18.45 34.31
C ASN A 599 -8.33 -17.44 35.39
N VAL A 600 -9.10 -16.40 35.02
CA VAL A 600 -9.51 -15.34 35.95
C VAL A 600 -10.49 -15.89 36.96
N LYS A 601 -10.17 -15.75 38.24
CA LYS A 601 -10.96 -16.29 39.35
C LYS A 601 -11.02 -15.32 40.52
N VAL A 602 -12.23 -15.00 40.97
CA VAL A 602 -12.45 -14.25 42.20
C VAL A 602 -13.03 -15.16 43.28
N THR A 603 -12.39 -15.16 44.43
CA THR A 603 -12.82 -15.90 45.61
C THR A 603 -13.18 -14.92 46.72
N LYS A 604 -14.38 -15.04 47.32
CA LYS A 604 -14.77 -14.30 48.54
C LYS A 604 -14.99 -15.27 49.70
N ASP A 605 -14.34 -15.01 50.84
CA ASP A 605 -14.35 -15.87 52.03
C ASP A 605 -14.11 -17.37 51.74
N GLY A 606 -13.21 -17.65 50.81
CA GLY A 606 -12.86 -19.02 50.38
C GLY A 606 -13.78 -19.65 49.33
N ALA A 607 -14.89 -18.99 48.96
CA ALA A 607 -15.80 -19.46 47.91
C ALA A 607 -15.59 -18.72 46.58
N THR A 608 -15.49 -19.46 45.48
CA THR A 608 -15.44 -18.89 44.12
C THR A 608 -16.76 -18.18 43.80
N VAL A 609 -16.68 -16.91 43.40
CA VAL A 609 -17.84 -16.11 42.95
C VAL A 609 -17.76 -15.72 41.48
N PHE A 610 -16.56 -15.77 40.91
CA PHE A 610 -16.33 -15.55 39.49
C PHE A 610 -15.21 -16.48 39.01
N GLU A 611 -15.38 -17.04 37.82
CA GLU A 611 -14.37 -17.88 37.16
C GLU A 611 -14.58 -17.81 35.65
N ASP A 612 -13.56 -17.44 34.89
CA ASP A 612 -13.59 -17.38 33.44
C ASP A 612 -12.19 -17.65 32.86
N GLY A 613 -12.07 -18.73 32.09
CA GLY A 613 -10.86 -19.11 31.34
C GLY A 613 -11.07 -19.01 29.83
N ALA A 614 -11.94 -18.10 29.37
CA ALA A 614 -12.22 -17.84 27.96
C ALA A 614 -12.80 -19.01 27.12
N GLU A 615 -13.10 -20.18 27.70
CA GLU A 615 -13.58 -21.36 26.95
C GLU A 615 -15.03 -21.26 26.48
N GLY A 616 -15.88 -20.50 27.18
CA GLY A 616 -17.30 -20.34 26.89
C GLY A 616 -17.66 -19.01 26.23
N THR A 617 -18.93 -18.62 26.38
CA THR A 617 -19.36 -17.22 26.16
C THR A 617 -18.63 -16.32 27.15
N PRO A 618 -18.01 -15.21 26.71
CA PRO A 618 -17.29 -14.32 27.61
C PRO A 618 -18.16 -13.82 28.77
N LYS A 619 -17.63 -13.89 30.00
CA LYS A 619 -18.27 -13.29 31.20
C LYS A 619 -17.80 -11.85 31.45
N PHE A 620 -16.88 -11.37 30.61
CA PHE A 620 -16.52 -9.97 30.50
C PHE A 620 -17.30 -9.30 29.37
N ALA A 621 -17.68 -8.05 29.57
CA ALA A 621 -17.98 -7.14 28.47
C ALA A 621 -16.64 -6.78 27.81
N LEU A 622 -16.49 -7.21 26.55
CA LEU A 622 -15.27 -7.00 25.78
C LEU A 622 -15.36 -5.68 25.00
N ASP A 623 -14.30 -4.91 25.07
CA ASP A 623 -14.07 -3.69 24.30
C ASP A 623 -12.70 -3.84 23.63
N HIS A 624 -12.72 -4.38 22.41
CA HIS A 624 -11.55 -4.78 21.61
C HIS A 624 -10.65 -5.90 22.16
N PHE A 625 -10.81 -6.33 23.42
CA PHE A 625 -10.32 -7.64 23.84
C PHE A 625 -11.07 -8.75 23.09
N GLU A 626 -10.40 -9.85 22.79
CA GLU A 626 -11.02 -10.99 22.10
C GLU A 626 -10.60 -12.34 22.67
N LYS A 627 -11.44 -13.35 22.43
CA LYS A 627 -11.11 -14.74 22.72
C LYS A 627 -10.14 -15.24 21.64
N HIS A 628 -8.95 -15.70 22.05
CA HIS A 628 -7.84 -15.97 21.14
C HIS A 628 -7.12 -17.28 21.47
N GLN A 629 -6.61 -17.99 20.46
CA GLN A 629 -5.93 -19.29 20.62
C GLN A 629 -4.42 -19.18 20.86
N GLY A 630 -3.93 -17.94 21.01
CA GLY A 630 -2.49 -17.64 21.12
C GLY A 630 -1.71 -17.90 19.83
N LYS A 631 -2.40 -17.88 18.68
CA LYS A 631 -1.83 -18.09 17.35
C LYS A 631 -2.13 -16.89 16.45
N GLU A 632 -1.15 -16.44 15.70
CA GLU A 632 -1.34 -15.45 14.64
C GLU A 632 -1.27 -16.16 13.28
N SER A 633 -2.27 -15.94 12.44
CA SER A 633 -2.29 -16.48 11.07
C SER A 633 -2.01 -15.36 10.09
N LYS A 634 -1.11 -15.59 9.13
CA LYS A 634 -0.85 -14.71 7.99
C LYS A 634 -1.27 -15.40 6.71
N SER A 635 -2.13 -14.73 5.95
CA SER A 635 -2.56 -15.23 4.65
C SER A 635 -1.42 -15.13 3.63
N HIS A 636 -1.38 -16.09 2.73
CA HIS A 636 -0.46 -16.09 1.61
C HIS A 636 -1.07 -16.88 0.46
N TYR A 637 -0.75 -16.50 -0.77
CA TYR A 637 -1.39 -17.04 -1.96
C TYR A 637 -0.54 -16.79 -3.20
N TYR A 638 -0.85 -17.51 -4.27
CA TYR A 638 -0.34 -17.18 -5.59
C TYR A 638 -1.38 -16.37 -6.38
N LEU A 639 -0.92 -15.40 -7.16
CA LEU A 639 -1.67 -14.80 -8.26
C LEU A 639 -1.00 -15.22 -9.57
N VAL A 640 -1.79 -15.75 -10.50
CA VAL A 640 -1.30 -16.26 -11.78
C VAL A 640 -1.93 -15.45 -12.88
N GLU A 641 -1.12 -14.78 -13.70
CA GLU A 641 -1.59 -13.97 -14.82
C GLU A 641 -0.83 -14.33 -16.10
N TRP A 642 -1.33 -13.85 -17.24
CA TRP A 642 -0.67 -14.00 -18.54
C TRP A 642 -0.22 -12.63 -19.04
N ARG A 643 1.07 -12.47 -19.37
CA ARG A 643 1.66 -11.21 -19.84
C ARG A 643 2.13 -11.35 -21.29
N ASN A 644 1.86 -10.33 -22.10
CA ASN A 644 2.21 -10.27 -23.50
C ASN A 644 2.67 -8.85 -23.87
N HIS A 645 3.36 -8.67 -25.00
CA HIS A 645 3.72 -7.36 -25.51
C HIS A 645 2.55 -6.77 -26.32
N ASP A 646 1.54 -6.29 -25.60
CA ASP A 646 0.37 -5.63 -26.18
C ASP A 646 -0.25 -4.63 -25.18
N GLY A 647 -0.75 -3.50 -25.69
CA GLY A 647 -1.30 -2.43 -24.87
C GLY A 647 -0.22 -1.77 -24.01
N VAL A 648 -0.52 -1.44 -22.75
CA VAL A 648 0.50 -0.91 -21.83
C VAL A 648 1.70 -1.85 -21.62
N ASP A 649 1.52 -3.16 -21.82
CA ASP A 649 2.60 -4.13 -21.67
C ASP A 649 3.52 -4.22 -22.90
N ASP A 650 3.28 -3.43 -23.96
CA ASP A 650 4.28 -3.16 -25.00
C ASP A 650 5.60 -2.67 -24.39
N GLY A 651 5.53 -1.92 -23.28
CA GLY A 651 6.69 -1.45 -22.54
C GLY A 651 7.64 -2.56 -22.07
N LEU A 652 7.13 -3.78 -21.84
CA LEU A 652 7.97 -4.94 -21.48
C LEU A 652 8.93 -5.34 -22.62
N ALA A 653 8.64 -4.98 -23.87
CA ALA A 653 9.54 -5.19 -25.01
C ALA A 653 10.59 -4.09 -25.14
N HIS A 654 10.39 -2.94 -24.48
CA HIS A 654 11.16 -1.72 -24.71
C HIS A 654 11.81 -1.19 -23.42
N LEU A 655 12.73 -1.95 -22.84
CA LEU A 655 13.41 -1.56 -21.60
C LEU A 655 14.79 -0.98 -21.92
N LYS A 656 14.88 0.35 -22.07
CA LYS A 656 16.14 1.05 -22.36
C LYS A 656 17.20 0.78 -21.29
N ARG A 657 18.36 0.24 -21.69
CA ARG A 657 19.51 -0.04 -20.81
C ARG A 657 20.83 0.22 -21.53
N GLY A 658 21.55 1.25 -21.11
CA GLY A 658 22.74 1.69 -21.84
C GLY A 658 22.45 1.90 -23.33
N ASN A 659 23.20 1.22 -24.20
CA ASN A 659 23.02 1.25 -25.65
C ASN A 659 21.98 0.25 -26.18
N SER A 660 21.41 -0.60 -25.31
CA SER A 660 20.48 -1.67 -25.67
C SER A 660 19.02 -1.34 -25.35
N ILE A 661 18.12 -2.12 -25.97
CA ILE A 661 16.72 -2.27 -25.57
C ILE A 661 16.56 -3.72 -25.09
N MET A 662 16.36 -3.90 -23.79
CA MET A 662 16.08 -5.19 -23.17
C MET A 662 14.58 -5.51 -23.26
N SER A 663 14.23 -6.79 -23.31
CA SER A 663 12.85 -7.26 -23.27
C SER A 663 12.65 -8.21 -22.11
N TYR A 664 11.52 -8.10 -21.42
CA TYR A 664 11.00 -9.13 -20.54
C TYR A 664 10.14 -10.10 -21.35
N ASP A 665 10.21 -11.39 -21.06
CA ASP A 665 9.61 -12.44 -21.88
C ASP A 665 8.09 -12.53 -21.68
N PRO A 666 7.26 -12.57 -22.74
CA PRO A 666 5.84 -12.85 -22.60
C PRO A 666 5.57 -14.30 -22.14
N GLY A 667 4.51 -14.52 -21.37
CA GLY A 667 4.09 -15.83 -20.85
C GLY A 667 3.32 -15.75 -19.53
N MET A 668 3.18 -16.90 -18.84
CA MET A 668 2.51 -16.97 -17.55
C MET A 668 3.45 -16.45 -16.46
N VAL A 669 3.04 -15.41 -15.75
CA VAL A 669 3.75 -14.88 -14.58
C VAL A 669 3.07 -15.40 -13.32
N ILE A 670 3.87 -15.91 -12.37
CA ILE A 670 3.39 -16.33 -11.06
C ILE A 670 3.89 -15.36 -10.02
N TRP A 671 2.98 -14.76 -9.29
CA TRP A 671 3.24 -13.87 -8.18
C TRP A 671 2.96 -14.61 -6.87
N TYR A 672 3.86 -14.49 -5.89
CA TYR A 672 3.64 -14.97 -4.54
C TYR A 672 3.38 -13.77 -3.61
N VAL A 673 2.20 -13.75 -3.00
CA VAL A 673 1.76 -12.71 -2.06
C VAL A 673 1.82 -13.29 -0.65
N ASN A 674 2.40 -12.54 0.29
CA ASN A 674 2.59 -12.99 1.66
C ASN A 674 2.39 -11.87 2.68
N SER A 675 1.21 -11.85 3.33
CA SER A 675 0.84 -10.85 4.35
C SER A 675 1.64 -10.93 5.66
N ALA A 676 2.56 -11.89 5.78
CA ALA A 676 3.54 -11.90 6.88
C ALA A 676 4.59 -10.78 6.76
N TYR A 677 4.66 -10.13 5.60
CA TYR A 677 5.52 -8.98 5.32
C TYR A 677 4.64 -7.84 4.80
N ASP A 678 5.03 -6.61 5.09
CA ASP A 678 4.40 -5.36 4.65
C ASP A 678 5.33 -4.55 3.74
N ASN A 679 6.50 -5.09 3.40
CA ASN A 679 7.53 -4.45 2.59
C ASN A 679 8.33 -5.48 1.78
N ASN A 680 9.08 -5.01 0.78
CA ASN A 680 9.98 -5.80 -0.06
C ASN A 680 11.46 -5.52 0.23
N TRP A 681 11.82 -5.29 1.51
CA TRP A 681 13.21 -5.05 1.93
C TRP A 681 14.04 -6.34 1.92
N VAL A 682 14.32 -6.84 0.72
CA VAL A 682 14.98 -8.13 0.47
C VAL A 682 16.40 -8.22 1.03
N GLY A 683 17.06 -7.10 1.34
CA GLY A 683 18.31 -7.06 2.09
C GLY A 683 18.14 -7.45 3.56
N SER A 684 17.01 -7.07 4.16
CA SER A 684 16.63 -7.42 5.55
C SER A 684 16.10 -8.85 5.65
N HIS A 685 15.33 -9.29 4.66
CA HIS A 685 14.75 -10.65 4.64
C HIS A 685 14.89 -11.34 3.26
N PRO A 686 16.11 -11.78 2.87
CA PRO A 686 16.36 -12.35 1.54
C PRO A 686 15.43 -13.52 1.16
N GLY A 687 14.83 -13.39 -0.02
CA GLY A 687 13.86 -14.33 -0.60
C GLY A 687 12.44 -14.20 -0.07
N LYS A 688 12.12 -13.11 0.63
CA LYS A 688 10.81 -12.84 1.22
C LYS A 688 10.41 -11.39 0.93
N GLY A 689 9.14 -11.10 1.08
CA GLY A 689 8.52 -9.82 0.75
C GLY A 689 6.99 -9.97 0.78
N PHE A 690 6.27 -8.85 0.71
CA PHE A 690 4.81 -8.89 0.67
C PHE A 690 4.29 -9.35 -0.69
N VAL A 691 5.04 -9.10 -1.76
CA VAL A 691 4.75 -9.56 -3.13
C VAL A 691 6.05 -9.78 -3.92
N GLY A 692 6.09 -10.79 -4.78
CA GLY A 692 7.19 -10.98 -5.72
C GLY A 692 6.87 -11.98 -6.82
N VAL A 693 7.59 -11.87 -7.93
CA VAL A 693 7.52 -12.76 -9.09
C VAL A 693 8.38 -14.00 -8.86
N VAL A 694 7.81 -15.16 -9.17
CA VAL A 694 8.50 -16.45 -9.23
C VAL A 694 9.14 -16.60 -10.59
N ASP A 695 10.47 -16.70 -10.60
CA ASP A 695 11.25 -16.84 -11.83
C ASP A 695 11.24 -18.29 -12.36
N ALA A 696 10.79 -18.51 -13.59
CA ALA A 696 10.82 -19.83 -14.23
C ALA A 696 12.24 -20.35 -14.49
N HIS A 697 13.22 -19.46 -14.70
CA HIS A 697 14.58 -19.79 -15.12
C HIS A 697 15.61 -19.38 -14.06
N GLN A 698 15.78 -20.24 -13.05
CA GLN A 698 16.63 -20.06 -11.84
C GLN A 698 18.15 -19.92 -12.06
N ASN A 699 18.61 -19.47 -13.22
CA ASN A 699 20.01 -19.23 -13.51
C ASN A 699 20.43 -17.87 -12.94
N VAL A 700 21.65 -17.81 -12.41
CA VAL A 700 22.20 -16.54 -11.92
C VAL A 700 23.01 -15.86 -13.02
N HIS A 701 22.62 -14.64 -13.36
CA HIS A 701 23.29 -13.80 -14.35
C HIS A 701 24.35 -12.91 -13.72
N HIS A 702 25.50 -12.81 -14.39
CA HIS A 702 26.64 -12.01 -13.97
C HIS A 702 27.08 -11.06 -15.11
N TRP A 703 27.67 -9.94 -14.73
CA TRP A 703 28.35 -9.02 -15.66
C TRP A 703 29.63 -9.67 -16.24
N GLY A 704 29.91 -9.47 -17.53
CA GLY A 704 31.10 -10.03 -18.20
C GLY A 704 30.90 -11.39 -18.89
N GLY A 705 29.66 -11.84 -19.07
CA GLY A 705 29.29 -13.03 -19.85
C GLY A 705 29.39 -14.37 -19.09
N ASN A 706 29.42 -15.50 -19.83
CA ASN A 706 29.39 -16.89 -19.32
C ASN A 706 30.53 -17.30 -18.36
N ALA A 707 31.44 -16.40 -17.99
CA ALA A 707 32.42 -16.67 -16.96
C ALA A 707 31.73 -16.61 -15.59
N ALA A 708 31.65 -17.76 -14.90
CA ALA A 708 31.17 -17.89 -13.51
C ALA A 708 32.02 -17.10 -12.47
N THR A 709 32.84 -16.15 -12.92
CA THR A 709 33.73 -15.27 -12.15
C THR A 709 33.34 -13.80 -12.25
N GLY A 710 32.30 -13.45 -13.02
CA GLY A 710 31.76 -12.10 -13.12
C GLY A 710 30.92 -11.71 -11.90
N ASP A 711 30.72 -10.41 -11.73
CA ASP A 711 29.91 -9.83 -10.65
C ASP A 711 28.41 -10.08 -10.82
N LEU A 712 27.68 -10.26 -9.72
CA LEU A 712 26.23 -10.49 -9.73
C LEU A 712 25.48 -9.32 -10.38
N ALA A 713 24.61 -9.62 -11.36
CA ALA A 713 23.72 -8.65 -11.96
C ALA A 713 22.51 -8.37 -11.07
N SER A 714 22.00 -7.14 -11.06
CA SER A 714 20.79 -6.74 -10.33
C SER A 714 19.57 -7.56 -10.74
N THR A 715 18.59 -7.65 -9.85
CA THR A 715 17.41 -8.50 -9.96
C THR A 715 16.63 -8.26 -11.25
N ARG A 716 16.59 -7.02 -11.75
CA ARG A 716 15.97 -6.69 -13.05
C ARG A 716 16.51 -7.50 -14.24
N TYR A 717 17.76 -7.95 -14.18
CA TYR A 717 18.37 -8.78 -15.22
C TYR A 717 18.20 -10.28 -14.93
N GLN A 718 17.90 -10.64 -13.68
CA GLN A 718 17.62 -12.01 -13.27
C GLN A 718 16.22 -12.44 -13.71
N ILE A 719 15.22 -11.58 -13.50
CA ILE A 719 13.80 -11.94 -13.66
C ILE A 719 13.21 -11.55 -15.03
N TYR A 720 14.05 -11.24 -16.02
CA TYR A 720 13.59 -10.86 -17.37
C TYR A 720 12.89 -12.02 -18.08
N ASP A 721 13.31 -13.27 -17.80
CA ASP A 721 12.74 -14.50 -18.33
C ASP A 721 11.92 -15.25 -17.28
N ALA A 722 11.33 -14.53 -16.31
CA ALA A 722 10.55 -15.14 -15.22
C ALA A 722 9.31 -15.93 -15.68
N THR A 723 8.87 -15.78 -16.93
CA THR A 723 7.63 -16.39 -17.40
C THR A 723 7.72 -17.88 -17.66
N PHE A 724 6.61 -18.55 -17.36
CA PHE A 724 6.37 -19.94 -17.76
C PHE A 724 5.65 -19.95 -19.11
N SER A 725 6.19 -20.66 -20.09
CA SER A 725 5.65 -20.72 -21.46
C SER A 725 6.06 -22.01 -22.17
N LYS A 726 5.42 -22.31 -23.30
CA LYS A 726 5.83 -23.30 -24.30
C LYS A 726 6.66 -22.68 -25.42
N VAL A 727 6.71 -21.35 -25.51
CA VAL A 727 7.44 -20.60 -26.52
C VAL A 727 8.74 -20.09 -25.94
N LYS A 728 9.81 -20.21 -26.72
CA LYS A 728 11.13 -19.73 -26.33
C LYS A 728 11.15 -18.19 -26.28
N GLY A 729 11.67 -17.64 -25.20
CA GLY A 729 11.87 -16.20 -24.99
C GLY A 729 13.03 -15.57 -25.77
N ALA A 730 13.35 -14.33 -25.42
CA ALA A 730 14.41 -13.52 -25.99
C ALA A 730 15.77 -13.79 -25.31
N ALA A 731 16.86 -13.40 -25.98
CA ALA A 731 18.18 -13.38 -25.36
C ALA A 731 18.32 -12.11 -24.53
N LEU A 732 19.00 -12.20 -23.38
CA LEU A 732 19.44 -11.03 -22.65
C LEU A 732 20.70 -10.48 -23.34
N ASP A 733 20.63 -9.26 -23.86
CA ASP A 733 21.73 -8.60 -24.58
C ASP A 733 21.81 -7.12 -24.22
N VAL A 734 22.67 -6.80 -23.24
CA VAL A 734 22.77 -5.47 -22.63
C VAL A 734 24.18 -4.94 -22.75
N ASP A 735 24.36 -3.85 -23.50
CA ASP A 735 25.63 -3.18 -23.74
C ASP A 735 25.66 -1.77 -23.13
N TYR A 736 26.59 -1.55 -22.19
CA TYR A 736 26.90 -0.23 -21.62
C TYR A 736 28.15 0.40 -22.24
N GLY A 737 28.74 -0.22 -23.26
CA GLY A 737 29.98 0.20 -23.90
C GLY A 737 31.22 -0.09 -23.04
N GLN A 738 32.40 0.26 -23.57
CA GLN A 738 33.70 0.11 -22.89
C GLN A 738 34.01 -1.33 -22.41
N GLY A 739 33.45 -2.35 -23.07
CA GLY A 739 33.61 -3.75 -22.71
C GLY A 739 32.63 -4.26 -21.65
N ASN A 740 31.71 -3.41 -21.17
CA ASN A 740 30.65 -3.78 -20.25
C ASN A 740 29.44 -4.33 -21.01
N HIS A 741 29.50 -5.62 -21.31
CA HIS A 741 28.47 -6.32 -22.09
C HIS A 741 27.98 -7.55 -21.31
N MET A 742 26.66 -7.72 -21.26
CA MET A 742 26.01 -8.91 -20.73
C MET A 742 25.23 -9.57 -21.86
N TYR A 743 25.63 -10.80 -22.21
CA TYR A 743 24.93 -11.62 -23.19
C TYR A 743 24.60 -12.98 -22.59
N GLN A 744 23.33 -13.37 -22.69
CA GLN A 744 22.85 -14.70 -22.37
C GLN A 744 21.88 -15.16 -23.45
N ALA A 745 22.19 -16.30 -24.07
CA ALA A 745 21.30 -16.90 -25.04
C ALA A 745 20.01 -17.37 -24.36
N ALA A 746 18.87 -17.05 -25.00
CA ALA A 746 17.54 -17.49 -24.61
C ALA A 746 17.51 -18.99 -24.25
N LYS A 747 16.88 -19.33 -23.13
CA LYS A 747 16.81 -20.69 -22.58
C LYS A 747 15.69 -21.51 -23.23
N ALA A 748 15.66 -22.81 -22.93
CA ALA A 748 14.54 -23.64 -23.34
C ALA A 748 13.30 -23.26 -22.51
N PRO A 749 12.10 -23.19 -23.12
CA PRO A 749 10.90 -22.76 -22.41
C PRO A 749 10.55 -23.71 -21.25
N VAL A 750 10.16 -23.13 -20.12
CA VAL A 750 9.67 -23.85 -18.94
C VAL A 750 8.17 -23.66 -18.85
N SER A 751 7.37 -24.71 -19.00
CA SER A 751 5.91 -24.60 -19.00
C SER A 751 5.25 -24.98 -17.67
N LEU A 752 6.02 -25.44 -16.69
CA LEU A 752 5.52 -25.99 -15.44
C LEU A 752 6.14 -25.28 -14.24
N PHE A 753 5.29 -24.67 -13.42
CA PHE A 753 5.60 -24.33 -12.05
C PHE A 753 5.28 -25.50 -11.12
N ASP A 754 6.16 -25.77 -10.18
CA ASP A 754 6.04 -26.82 -9.16
C ASP A 754 6.56 -26.30 -7.83
N ASP A 755 5.70 -26.05 -6.85
CA ASP A 755 6.08 -25.44 -5.56
C ASP A 755 7.02 -26.32 -4.70
N THR A 756 7.30 -27.56 -5.14
CA THR A 756 8.32 -28.43 -4.54
C THR A 756 9.74 -28.14 -5.08
N ALA A 757 9.85 -27.40 -6.18
CA ALA A 757 11.11 -26.94 -6.73
C ALA A 757 11.66 -25.74 -5.95
N ASN A 758 12.95 -25.46 -6.14
CA ASN A 758 13.60 -24.32 -5.50
C ASN A 758 13.59 -23.11 -6.43
N TYR A 759 13.00 -22.01 -5.97
CA TYR A 759 12.91 -20.73 -6.68
C TYR A 759 13.75 -19.63 -6.03
N TRP A 760 14.72 -20.02 -5.20
CA TRP A 760 15.64 -19.12 -4.52
C TRP A 760 17.04 -19.73 -4.46
N SER A 761 18.07 -18.93 -4.76
CA SER A 761 19.46 -19.37 -4.66
C SER A 761 20.25 -18.53 -3.66
N PRO A 762 21.08 -19.14 -2.80
CA PRO A 762 22.06 -18.42 -1.99
C PRO A 762 23.04 -17.57 -2.82
N SER A 763 23.26 -17.89 -4.10
CA SER A 763 24.14 -17.12 -4.99
C SER A 763 23.48 -15.88 -5.60
N SER A 764 22.15 -15.77 -5.51
CA SER A 764 21.36 -14.58 -5.88
C SER A 764 20.23 -14.42 -4.86
N PRO A 765 20.56 -14.10 -3.59
CA PRO A 765 19.62 -14.27 -2.48
C PRO A 765 18.48 -13.24 -2.48
N TYR A 766 18.58 -12.20 -3.31
CA TYR A 766 17.62 -11.10 -3.40
C TYR A 766 16.62 -11.27 -4.55
N SER A 767 16.99 -12.04 -5.57
CA SER A 767 16.26 -12.09 -6.85
C SER A 767 15.26 -13.23 -6.97
N GLY A 768 15.31 -14.21 -6.05
CA GLY A 768 14.39 -15.34 -6.02
C GLY A 768 13.48 -15.31 -4.78
N LEU A 769 12.57 -16.28 -4.67
CA LEU A 769 11.59 -16.36 -3.59
C LEU A 769 11.65 -17.71 -2.85
N LYS A 770 11.64 -17.65 -1.52
CA LYS A 770 11.53 -18.82 -0.65
C LYS A 770 10.08 -19.25 -0.55
N LEU A 771 9.70 -20.16 -1.43
CA LEU A 771 8.32 -20.65 -1.51
C LEU A 771 8.06 -21.80 -0.53
N PRO A 772 6.88 -21.83 0.10
CA PRO A 772 6.40 -23.01 0.81
C PRO A 772 5.96 -24.09 -0.19
N SER A 773 6.13 -25.36 0.18
CA SER A 773 5.74 -26.48 -0.67
C SER A 773 4.44 -27.12 -0.19
N TYR A 774 3.45 -27.13 -1.07
CA TYR A 774 2.13 -27.75 -0.88
C TYR A 774 1.80 -28.79 -1.96
N GLY A 775 2.74 -29.08 -2.87
CA GLY A 775 2.55 -29.95 -4.02
C GLY A 775 1.79 -29.29 -5.18
N LEU A 776 1.63 -27.97 -5.16
CA LEU A 776 0.93 -27.23 -6.21
C LEU A 776 1.73 -27.26 -7.51
N LYS A 777 1.03 -27.53 -8.61
CA LYS A 777 1.57 -27.51 -9.97
C LYS A 777 0.70 -26.66 -10.87
N ILE A 778 1.32 -25.79 -11.65
CA ILE A 778 0.64 -24.92 -12.62
C ILE A 778 1.34 -25.06 -13.96
N GLU A 779 0.63 -25.64 -14.94
CA GLU A 779 1.19 -26.00 -16.24
C GLU A 779 0.50 -25.22 -17.36
N VAL A 780 1.28 -24.55 -18.21
CA VAL A 780 0.80 -24.01 -19.48
C VAL A 780 0.51 -25.18 -20.43
N LEU A 781 -0.73 -25.32 -20.87
CA LEU A 781 -1.17 -26.39 -21.77
C LEU A 781 -1.21 -25.95 -23.23
N GLU A 782 -1.70 -24.75 -23.51
CA GLU A 782 -1.86 -24.20 -24.86
C GLU A 782 -1.69 -22.68 -24.82
N GLU A 783 -1.17 -22.10 -25.89
CA GLU A 783 -1.06 -20.65 -26.11
C GLU A 783 -1.73 -20.31 -27.44
N ALA A 784 -2.43 -19.18 -27.51
CA ALA A 784 -2.93 -18.65 -28.77
C ALA A 784 -1.76 -18.29 -29.71
N ALA A 785 -2.02 -18.24 -31.02
CA ALA A 785 -0.98 -17.97 -32.01
C ALA A 785 -0.37 -16.56 -31.87
N ASP A 786 -1.19 -15.58 -31.47
CA ASP A 786 -0.79 -14.21 -31.12
C ASP A 786 -0.37 -14.06 -29.64
N ARG A 787 -0.43 -15.17 -28.88
CA ARG A 787 -0.10 -15.27 -27.46
C ARG A 787 -0.93 -14.34 -26.57
N SER A 788 -2.09 -13.89 -27.04
CA SER A 788 -2.99 -13.04 -26.26
C SER A 788 -3.85 -13.82 -25.25
N THR A 789 -3.90 -15.15 -25.36
CA THR A 789 -4.52 -16.04 -24.36
C THR A 789 -3.67 -17.29 -24.12
N ALA A 790 -3.85 -17.90 -22.96
CA ALA A 790 -3.26 -19.18 -22.63
C ALA A 790 -4.20 -20.07 -21.80
N LYS A 791 -4.14 -21.37 -22.05
CA LYS A 791 -4.84 -22.37 -21.24
C LYS A 791 -3.86 -22.98 -20.25
N ILE A 792 -4.15 -22.87 -18.97
CA ILE A 792 -3.33 -23.42 -17.88
C ILE A 792 -4.07 -24.53 -17.13
N LYS A 793 -3.32 -25.41 -16.48
CA LYS A 793 -3.83 -26.43 -15.57
C LYS A 793 -3.22 -26.27 -14.19
N ILE A 794 -4.08 -26.15 -13.19
CA ILE A 794 -3.71 -26.00 -11.78
C ILE A 794 -4.06 -27.31 -11.07
N SER A 795 -3.10 -27.96 -10.42
CA SER A 795 -3.29 -29.28 -9.78
C SER A 795 -2.45 -29.45 -8.52
N LYS A 796 -2.79 -30.46 -7.72
CA LYS A 796 -2.10 -30.83 -6.48
C LYS A 796 -2.07 -32.35 -6.31
#